data_AF-A0A7S1VVX4-F1
#
_entry.id   AF-A0A7S1VVX4-F1
#
_cell.length_a   1.000
_cell.length_b   1.000
_cell.length_c   1.000
_cell.angle_alpha   90.00
_cell.angle_beta   90.00
_cell.angle_gamma   90.00
#
_symmetry.space_group_name_H-M   'P 1'
#
loop_
_entity.id
_entity.type
_entity.pdbx_description
1 polymer ?
#
loop_
_entity_poly.entity_id
_entity_poly.type
_entity_poly.pdbx_seq_one_letter_code
_entity_poly.pdbx_strand_id
1 'polypeptide(L)'
;VEGEDGEETSSGEYESSSGEEESTTVIEPVVEPVVASVKAAPVVEPVKAAPEETSSAGVEEEEEESTVVVESLKAEAAPEDTSVDQSTAGGSGYVSKSAAVAKEKSDLESKLDQELENHHALERQHEQRQAEFRAEQDRLRKAEAADAERLRLLEVERREEQHRLEEEQRLLEEERLRVEMEQQAAENERRRRLEEEGQRALELVQRRLQQDKEKQRALARQQEEQRQYEEQRRQLEEEQRRLEAEREHQQILDRQREQMLQLQEEQRRLEEQRIQFEEEQRRLREERVHEQVQNSRAVGNVDRTTTSNTRVHEQVQASRAVGNADSTTIRNTRPAPRSSPNKTISSSLPGGQRSRIPPLSRVAPVTSSSLQNTRYDGVDDDELNWRLDSYAMLSDYTIIVRRALPGPHAPDFEVDDANAIDFSMDAGNPKLDSYYVHKAMIAVGSRRSELLGRRIREADSTTRPDGHSSDVNVHETIMLESAADAMGIVLDFLYYPDKPLEMNIHNAVPLVYLGKRYRIRALIEQSEEFVHSHLESTNAIHFLLDSYLYQLDDILSRAIDVTAANLGATLDFNPIYQLPPELFRRIILSKDLNCDSGLLSLIVYSYCGEHHAEDIDVEYLREITKQRLMPEIDSKVALMLLKFYVDLIFADDENCDIMDVLVGDSLMQRCIAVAAKHWQGEVYEPLMVDSEFNESASPMKRRLPAHEPTAIHRALPTKLQNYLLEKCIIEAKNDFDSERAAKDAQQGEKQAEIEAVTKSCDAIVRELQNDLRESEKNKNKQNLKTHLDKIEAKMLEMEAELELQKQKAEAYKQELKRFRRVPGIHNFGEVCKKDPTVVDKTKCTYSGNPDHHYPLHRRGDRPPTQMPGMTAEFQNLAKENGYIYDDGHGGLLPVFYYVNTSASV
;
A
#
# COMPACT_ATOMS: atom_id res chain seq x y z
N VAL A 1 -28.07 -51.35 -25.80
CA VAL A 1 -27.57 -52.65 -26.28
C VAL A 1 -26.13 -52.40 -26.66
N GLU A 2 -25.20 -53.07 -25.96
CA GLU A 2 -23.75 -53.21 -26.22
C GLU A 2 -23.09 -52.12 -27.11
N GLY A 3 -22.23 -51.27 -26.59
CA GLY A 3 -21.65 -51.15 -25.24
C GLY A 3 -20.32 -50.37 -25.31
N GLU A 4 -19.68 -50.11 -24.17
CA GLU A 4 -18.26 -49.70 -24.12
C GLU A 4 -17.71 -49.92 -22.70
N ASP A 5 -16.49 -50.43 -22.58
CA ASP A 5 -15.82 -50.74 -21.31
C ASP A 5 -14.85 -49.62 -20.92
N GLY A 6 -14.83 -49.24 -19.64
CA GLY A 6 -13.89 -48.25 -19.09
C GLY A 6 -13.21 -48.78 -17.83
N GLU A 7 -11.89 -49.01 -17.89
CA GLU A 7 -11.10 -49.50 -16.76
C GLU A 7 -10.64 -48.34 -15.86
N GLU A 8 -11.29 -48.17 -14.70
CA GLU A 8 -10.77 -47.30 -13.64
C GLU A 8 -9.61 -47.97 -12.90
N THR A 9 -8.48 -47.28 -12.79
CA THR A 9 -7.30 -47.73 -12.04
C THR A 9 -7.04 -46.83 -10.83
N SER A 10 -7.82 -47.03 -9.77
CA SER A 10 -7.61 -46.35 -8.48
C SER A 10 -6.41 -46.94 -7.73
N SER A 11 -5.46 -46.08 -7.35
CA SER A 11 -4.33 -46.41 -6.47
C SER A 11 -4.12 -45.33 -5.41
N GLY A 12 -5.04 -45.29 -4.44
CA GLY A 12 -4.89 -44.44 -3.26
C GLY A 12 -3.93 -45.06 -2.24
N GLU A 13 -2.78 -44.41 -2.02
CA GLU A 13 -1.86 -44.75 -0.92
C GLU A 13 -2.35 -44.12 0.39
N TYR A 14 -2.46 -44.92 1.46
CA TYR A 14 -2.85 -44.47 2.78
C TYR A 14 -1.60 -44.15 3.62
N GLU A 15 -1.34 -42.87 3.89
CA GLU A 15 -0.45 -42.48 5.00
C GLU A 15 -1.25 -42.35 6.30
N SER A 16 -0.75 -43.00 7.35
CA SER A 16 -1.37 -43.00 8.69
C SER A 16 -0.63 -42.02 9.60
N SER A 17 -1.22 -40.87 9.90
CA SER A 17 -0.70 -39.99 10.96
C SER A 17 -1.11 -40.50 12.34
N SER A 18 -0.12 -40.75 13.19
CA SER A 18 -0.30 -41.02 14.62
C SER A 18 -0.29 -39.71 15.38
N GLY A 19 -1.26 -39.52 16.28
CA GLY A 19 -1.37 -38.29 17.08
C GLY A 19 -0.32 -38.19 18.18
N GLU A 20 0.10 -36.96 18.49
CA GLU A 20 0.91 -36.62 19.66
C GLU A 20 0.09 -35.75 20.63
N GLU A 21 0.29 -35.93 21.94
CA GLU A 21 -0.43 -35.23 23.00
C GLU A 21 0.31 -33.95 23.40
N GLU A 22 -0.19 -32.75 23.04
CA GLU A 22 0.35 -31.50 23.57
C GLU A 22 -0.32 -31.10 24.90
N SER A 23 0.52 -30.90 25.94
CA SER A 23 0.07 -30.51 27.28
C SER A 23 0.00 -28.99 27.45
N THR A 24 -1.21 -28.45 27.58
CA THR A 24 -1.44 -27.02 27.76
C THR A 24 -0.99 -26.56 29.16
N THR A 25 -0.02 -25.65 29.20
CA THR A 25 0.49 -25.07 30.46
C THR A 25 -0.23 -23.75 30.75
N VAL A 26 -0.95 -23.66 31.86
CA VAL A 26 -1.72 -22.46 32.24
C VAL A 26 -0.80 -21.34 32.74
N ILE A 27 -1.01 -20.11 32.25
CA ILE A 27 -0.39 -18.88 32.75
C ILE A 27 -1.50 -17.86 33.02
N GLU A 28 -1.61 -17.40 34.27
CA GLU A 28 -2.60 -16.38 34.69
C GLU A 28 -2.12 -14.96 34.33
N PRO A 29 -2.99 -14.07 33.81
CA PRO A 29 -2.70 -12.65 33.70
C PRO A 29 -3.12 -11.90 34.99
N VAL A 30 -2.14 -11.36 35.73
CA VAL A 30 -2.41 -10.46 36.86
C VAL A 30 -2.69 -9.05 36.35
N VAL A 31 -3.78 -8.43 36.84
CA VAL A 31 -4.22 -7.08 36.46
C VAL A 31 -4.01 -6.11 37.63
N GLU A 32 -3.36 -4.97 37.39
CA GLU A 32 -3.73 -3.69 38.03
C GLU A 32 -3.13 -2.48 37.27
N PRO A 33 -3.83 -1.32 37.18
CA PRO A 33 -3.37 -0.14 36.44
C PRO A 33 -2.86 1.01 37.33
N VAL A 34 -1.99 1.88 36.79
CA VAL A 34 -1.61 3.16 37.44
C VAL A 34 -1.74 4.34 36.48
N VAL A 35 -2.43 5.39 36.92
CA VAL A 35 -2.67 6.63 36.17
C VAL A 35 -1.71 7.73 36.63
N ALA A 36 -1.06 8.43 35.70
CA ALA A 36 -0.48 9.75 35.95
C ALA A 36 -0.44 10.61 34.68
N SER A 37 -0.77 11.90 34.80
CA SER A 37 -0.66 12.88 33.71
C SER A 37 -0.06 14.18 34.25
N VAL A 38 0.98 14.71 33.61
CA VAL A 38 1.58 16.00 33.93
C VAL A 38 1.94 16.74 32.62
N LYS A 39 1.71 18.06 32.60
CA LYS A 39 2.09 18.98 31.53
C LYS A 39 3.21 19.92 31.98
N ALA A 40 3.89 20.49 30.96
CA ALA A 40 4.35 21.88 30.88
C ALA A 40 5.86 22.21 30.99
N ALA A 41 6.47 22.43 29.81
CA ALA A 41 7.01 23.74 29.39
C ALA A 41 8.35 24.22 30.04
N PRO A 42 8.97 25.37 29.64
CA PRO A 42 10.35 25.33 29.16
C PRO A 42 11.36 26.32 29.78
N VAL A 43 12.66 26.05 29.59
CA VAL A 43 13.82 26.88 29.97
C VAL A 43 14.85 26.71 28.82
N VAL A 44 15.21 27.70 27.98
CA VAL A 44 15.89 29.00 28.18
C VAL A 44 17.43 28.88 28.25
N GLU A 45 18.08 29.28 27.14
CA GLU A 45 19.48 29.73 27.02
C GLU A 45 19.84 30.85 28.04
N PRO A 46 21.13 31.15 28.40
CA PRO A 46 22.25 31.32 27.45
C PRO A 46 23.69 31.04 27.98
N VAL A 47 24.74 31.37 27.19
CA VAL A 47 25.84 32.33 27.51
C VAL A 47 27.09 32.10 26.63
N LYS A 48 27.76 33.19 26.22
CA LYS A 48 29.05 33.19 25.49
C LYS A 48 30.25 33.14 26.44
N ALA A 49 31.34 32.50 26.02
CA ALA A 49 32.71 32.83 26.45
C ALA A 49 33.74 32.46 25.36
N ALA A 50 34.87 33.18 25.36
CA ALA A 50 36.07 33.03 24.52
C ALA A 50 37.19 33.85 25.17
N PRO A 51 38.41 33.95 24.60
CA PRO A 51 39.24 32.93 23.94
C PRO A 51 40.53 32.66 24.75
N GLU A 52 41.43 31.80 24.27
CA GLU A 52 42.86 31.88 24.62
C GLU A 52 43.74 31.78 23.37
N GLU A 53 44.85 32.51 23.39
CA GLU A 53 45.89 32.55 22.35
C GLU A 53 47.05 31.63 22.75
N THR A 54 47.82 31.10 21.79
CA THR A 54 49.29 31.01 21.95
C THR A 54 50.00 30.81 20.62
N SER A 55 51.25 31.26 20.55
CA SER A 55 52.06 31.36 19.32
C SER A 55 53.30 30.46 19.35
N SER A 56 53.67 29.92 18.19
CA SER A 56 55.06 29.52 17.88
C SER A 56 55.28 29.54 16.36
N ALA A 57 56.50 29.83 15.90
CA ALA A 57 56.83 30.04 14.49
C ALA A 57 58.03 29.20 14.01
N GLY A 58 58.07 28.98 12.69
CA GLY A 58 59.13 28.37 11.88
C GLY A 58 58.55 28.24 10.45
N VAL A 59 59.09 28.87 9.40
CA VAL A 59 60.45 28.78 8.84
C VAL A 59 60.76 27.33 8.48
N GLU A 60 61.00 26.92 7.24
CA GLU A 60 60.87 27.46 5.88
C GLU A 60 61.44 26.34 4.95
N GLU A 61 61.62 26.65 3.66
CA GLU A 61 62.36 25.87 2.65
C GLU A 61 61.71 24.58 2.10
N GLU A 62 61.72 24.56 0.77
CA GLU A 62 61.23 23.55 -0.16
C GLU A 62 62.35 22.52 -0.40
N GLU A 63 62.03 21.35 -0.97
CA GLU A 63 62.60 20.98 -2.28
C GLU A 63 61.83 19.79 -2.89
N GLU A 64 61.93 19.66 -4.21
CA GLU A 64 61.27 18.64 -5.01
C GLU A 64 62.15 17.38 -5.16
N GLU A 65 61.56 16.22 -5.44
CA GLU A 65 61.68 15.61 -6.78
C GLU A 65 61.00 14.24 -6.91
N SER A 66 60.82 13.84 -8.17
CA SER A 66 60.20 12.59 -8.61
C SER A 66 60.97 11.32 -8.22
N THR A 67 60.25 10.20 -8.11
CA THR A 67 60.81 8.86 -8.39
C THR A 67 59.95 8.13 -9.41
N VAL A 68 60.59 7.53 -10.42
CA VAL A 68 59.95 6.92 -11.59
C VAL A 68 59.90 5.38 -11.46
N VAL A 69 58.88 4.78 -12.05
CA VAL A 69 58.63 3.34 -12.14
C VAL A 69 59.75 2.59 -12.88
N VAL A 70 60.21 1.45 -12.35
CA VAL A 70 60.64 0.28 -13.14
C VAL A 70 60.24 -1.02 -12.39
N GLU A 71 59.73 -2.00 -13.13
CA GLU A 71 59.37 -3.34 -12.63
C GLU A 71 60.60 -4.23 -12.42
N SER A 72 60.56 -5.12 -11.42
CA SER A 72 61.58 -6.17 -11.23
C SER A 72 61.10 -7.52 -11.73
N LEU A 73 61.74 -8.05 -12.77
CA LEU A 73 61.52 -9.41 -13.28
C LEU A 73 62.81 -10.24 -13.27
N LYS A 74 62.60 -11.55 -13.01
CA LYS A 74 63.38 -12.72 -13.47
C LYS A 74 64.65 -13.20 -12.73
N ALA A 75 64.80 -14.53 -12.86
CA ALA A 75 66.03 -15.34 -12.97
C ALA A 75 66.78 -15.80 -11.69
N GLU A 76 66.35 -16.97 -11.20
CA GLU A 76 67.09 -18.25 -11.27
C GLU A 76 68.64 -18.34 -11.35
N ALA A 77 69.09 -19.50 -10.87
CA ALA A 77 70.33 -20.24 -11.20
C ALA A 77 71.65 -19.78 -10.55
N ALA A 78 72.18 -20.66 -9.70
CA ALA A 78 73.54 -20.66 -9.20
C ALA A 78 74.30 -21.92 -9.68
N PRO A 79 75.60 -21.85 -9.94
CA PRO A 79 76.49 -23.00 -10.07
C PRO A 79 77.56 -23.09 -8.96
N GLU A 80 78.24 -24.23 -8.91
CA GLU A 80 79.48 -24.50 -8.14
C GLU A 80 80.69 -23.79 -8.82
N ASP A 81 81.95 -23.77 -8.35
CA ASP A 81 82.71 -24.69 -7.49
C ASP A 81 84.05 -24.08 -6.96
N THR A 82 84.74 -24.80 -6.05
CA THR A 82 86.18 -24.82 -5.64
C THR A 82 87.13 -23.59 -5.71
N SER A 83 87.86 -23.32 -4.61
CA SER A 83 89.32 -23.03 -4.56
C SER A 83 89.89 -23.05 -3.12
N VAL A 84 91.23 -22.96 -2.93
CA VAL A 84 91.97 -23.60 -1.81
C VAL A 84 93.14 -22.77 -1.20
N ASP A 85 93.32 -22.92 0.13
CA ASP A 85 94.50 -22.68 1.03
C ASP A 85 95.18 -21.29 1.23
N GLN A 86 95.63 -21.08 2.48
CA GLN A 86 96.61 -20.07 2.93
C GLN A 86 97.43 -20.53 4.16
N SER A 87 98.51 -19.79 4.46
CA SER A 87 99.45 -19.87 5.61
C SER A 87 100.43 -21.06 5.63
N THR A 88 101.77 -20.97 5.79
CA THR A 88 102.77 -20.03 6.38
C THR A 88 103.12 -20.23 7.87
N ALA A 89 104.38 -20.60 8.15
CA ALA A 89 105.23 -20.08 9.26
C ALA A 89 106.61 -20.79 9.36
N GLY A 90 107.61 -20.11 9.93
CA GLY A 90 108.75 -20.74 10.62
C GLY A 90 110.13 -20.65 9.96
N GLY A 91 111.15 -20.23 10.73
CA GLY A 91 112.58 -20.27 10.37
C GLY A 91 113.49 -20.06 11.60
N SER A 92 114.78 -20.43 11.53
CA SER A 92 115.75 -20.17 12.61
C SER A 92 117.24 -20.35 12.21
N GLY A 93 118.06 -19.32 12.43
CA GLY A 93 119.11 -19.32 13.47
C GLY A 93 120.44 -20.12 13.36
N TYR A 94 121.54 -19.35 13.28
CA TYR A 94 122.79 -19.45 14.07
C TYR A 94 123.93 -20.50 13.82
N VAL A 95 125.02 -19.98 13.23
CA VAL A 95 126.44 -19.99 13.71
C VAL A 95 127.23 -21.29 13.94
N SER A 96 128.40 -21.38 13.28
CA SER A 96 129.70 -21.83 13.87
C SER A 96 130.92 -21.41 13.02
N LYS A 97 132.16 -21.66 13.50
CA LYS A 97 133.37 -20.87 13.15
C LYS A 97 134.48 -21.58 12.34
N SER A 98 135.31 -20.73 11.70
CA SER A 98 136.77 -20.83 11.45
C SER A 98 137.36 -21.90 10.51
N ALA A 99 137.69 -21.47 9.28
CA ALA A 99 138.78 -21.97 8.44
C ALA A 99 139.23 -20.89 7.41
N ALA A 100 139.60 -19.69 7.87
CA ALA A 100 141.01 -19.31 8.01
C ALA A 100 141.73 -18.90 6.69
N VAL A 101 141.43 -17.70 6.20
CA VAL A 101 142.30 -16.77 5.43
C VAL A 101 142.75 -17.18 4.02
N ALA A 102 143.05 -18.44 3.72
CA ALA A 102 143.53 -18.84 2.39
C ALA A 102 142.43 -18.81 1.31
N LYS A 103 141.19 -19.14 1.66
CA LYS A 103 140.02 -19.11 0.76
C LYS A 103 139.52 -17.69 0.49
N GLU A 104 139.78 -16.78 1.43
CA GLU A 104 139.15 -15.47 1.55
C GLU A 104 139.50 -14.52 0.37
N LYS A 105 140.70 -14.64 -0.22
CA LYS A 105 141.04 -13.88 -1.43
C LYS A 105 140.29 -14.37 -2.68
N SER A 106 140.19 -15.69 -2.86
CA SER A 106 139.46 -16.27 -4.00
C SER A 106 137.95 -16.03 -3.89
N ASP A 107 137.42 -16.08 -2.66
CA ASP A 107 136.03 -15.74 -2.37
C ASP A 107 135.74 -14.24 -2.55
N LEU A 108 136.73 -13.35 -2.36
CA LEU A 108 136.60 -11.92 -2.61
C LEU A 108 136.69 -11.56 -4.10
N GLU A 109 137.62 -12.16 -4.85
CA GLU A 109 137.69 -11.97 -6.32
C GLU A 109 136.43 -12.52 -6.99
N SER A 110 135.98 -13.72 -6.61
CA SER A 110 134.70 -14.28 -7.08
C SER A 110 133.47 -13.49 -6.64
N LYS A 111 133.50 -12.83 -5.48
CA LYS A 111 132.41 -11.92 -5.05
C LYS A 111 132.42 -10.61 -5.82
N LEU A 112 133.58 -10.05 -6.14
CA LEU A 112 133.66 -8.78 -6.86
C LEU A 112 133.14 -8.95 -8.29
N ASP A 113 133.49 -10.04 -8.97
CA ASP A 113 132.94 -10.39 -10.28
C ASP A 113 131.42 -10.65 -10.20
N GLN A 114 130.96 -11.36 -9.16
CA GLN A 114 129.52 -11.62 -8.95
C GLN A 114 128.74 -10.35 -8.57
N GLU A 115 129.32 -9.41 -7.82
CA GLU A 115 128.71 -8.12 -7.50
C GLU A 115 128.69 -7.18 -8.73
N LEU A 116 129.71 -7.22 -9.60
CA LEU A 116 129.69 -6.53 -10.90
C LEU A 116 128.64 -7.11 -11.85
N GLU A 117 128.53 -8.44 -11.95
CA GLU A 117 127.52 -9.07 -12.79
C GLU A 117 126.09 -8.83 -12.25
N ASN A 118 125.92 -8.84 -10.91
CA ASN A 118 124.68 -8.42 -10.26
C ASN A 118 124.37 -6.93 -10.47
N HIS A 119 125.37 -6.05 -10.43
CA HIS A 119 125.19 -4.62 -10.70
C HIS A 119 124.72 -4.41 -12.15
N HIS A 120 125.39 -5.00 -13.13
CA HIS A 120 124.96 -4.94 -14.52
C HIS A 120 123.65 -5.69 -14.81
N ALA A 121 123.24 -6.65 -13.97
CA ALA A 121 121.90 -7.24 -14.03
C ALA A 121 120.82 -6.29 -13.49
N LEU A 122 121.08 -5.64 -12.35
CA LEU A 122 120.21 -4.60 -11.77
C LEU A 122 120.07 -3.38 -12.69
N GLU A 123 121.17 -2.94 -13.29
CA GLU A 123 121.26 -1.82 -14.23
C GLU A 123 120.42 -2.09 -15.48
N ARG A 124 120.59 -3.27 -16.12
CA ARG A 124 119.72 -3.73 -17.22
C ARG A 124 118.25 -3.87 -16.79
N GLN A 125 117.96 -4.37 -15.58
CA GLN A 125 116.59 -4.46 -15.09
C GLN A 125 115.97 -3.09 -14.80
N HIS A 126 116.79 -2.10 -14.45
CA HIS A 126 116.35 -0.72 -14.22
C HIS A 126 116.13 0.03 -15.54
N GLU A 127 117.00 -0.14 -16.53
CA GLU A 127 116.77 0.32 -17.91
C GLU A 127 115.51 -0.33 -18.51
N GLN A 128 115.33 -1.64 -18.35
CA GLN A 128 114.14 -2.35 -18.82
C GLN A 128 112.87 -1.80 -18.16
N ARG A 129 112.85 -1.61 -16.84
CA ARG A 129 111.71 -1.00 -16.15
C ARG A 129 111.47 0.45 -16.57
N GLN A 130 112.50 1.23 -16.90
CA GLN A 130 112.33 2.58 -17.47
C GLN A 130 111.79 2.55 -18.90
N ALA A 131 112.17 1.56 -19.72
CA ALA A 131 111.63 1.37 -21.06
C ALA A 131 110.15 0.94 -21.03
N GLU A 132 109.81 0.00 -20.13
CA GLU A 132 108.45 -0.47 -19.87
C GLU A 132 107.56 0.68 -19.39
N PHE A 133 107.99 1.47 -18.41
CA PHE A 133 107.26 2.64 -17.90
C PHE A 133 107.02 3.71 -18.99
N ARG A 134 107.99 3.95 -19.88
CA ARG A 134 107.81 4.86 -21.03
C ARG A 134 106.80 4.30 -22.05
N ALA A 135 106.90 3.01 -22.36
CA ALA A 135 105.95 2.34 -23.26
C ALA A 135 104.53 2.30 -22.68
N GLU A 136 104.39 2.26 -21.35
CA GLU A 136 103.10 2.33 -20.65
C GLU A 136 102.52 3.74 -20.63
N GLN A 137 103.33 4.79 -20.40
CA GLN A 137 102.88 6.19 -20.58
C GLN A 137 102.43 6.48 -22.02
N ASP A 138 103.13 5.95 -23.03
CA ASP A 138 102.75 6.12 -24.44
C ASP A 138 101.57 5.22 -24.86
N ARG A 139 101.20 4.21 -24.06
CA ARG A 139 99.92 3.48 -24.20
C ARG A 139 98.78 4.27 -23.57
N LEU A 140 98.95 4.77 -22.35
CA LEU A 140 97.96 5.61 -21.65
C LEU A 140 97.58 6.83 -22.49
N ARG A 141 98.56 7.59 -23.00
CA ARG A 141 98.30 8.74 -23.89
C ARG A 141 97.56 8.39 -25.18
N LYS A 142 97.68 7.16 -25.68
CA LYS A 142 96.95 6.68 -26.86
C LYS A 142 95.53 6.25 -26.52
N ALA A 143 95.30 5.69 -25.34
CA ALA A 143 93.96 5.42 -24.81
C ALA A 143 93.22 6.75 -24.55
N GLU A 144 93.83 7.68 -23.81
CA GLU A 144 93.30 9.02 -23.54
C GLU A 144 92.93 9.78 -24.83
N ALA A 145 93.76 9.69 -25.87
CA ALA A 145 93.48 10.29 -27.17
C ALA A 145 92.29 9.62 -27.90
N ALA A 146 92.20 8.29 -27.86
CA ALA A 146 91.11 7.53 -28.49
C ALA A 146 89.77 7.73 -27.77
N ASP A 147 89.77 7.78 -26.43
CA ASP A 147 88.56 8.06 -25.64
C ASP A 147 88.11 9.51 -25.81
N ALA A 148 89.04 10.48 -25.93
CA ALA A 148 88.71 11.86 -26.26
C ALA A 148 88.15 12.04 -27.69
N GLU A 149 88.60 11.23 -28.66
CA GLU A 149 88.02 11.18 -30.01
C GLU A 149 86.62 10.54 -29.99
N ARG A 150 86.45 9.46 -29.23
CA ARG A 150 85.15 8.79 -29.04
C ARG A 150 84.11 9.68 -28.34
N LEU A 151 84.51 10.46 -27.34
CA LEU A 151 83.61 11.44 -26.70
C LEU A 151 83.14 12.51 -27.69
N ARG A 152 84.01 12.98 -28.60
CA ARG A 152 83.64 13.98 -29.62
C ARG A 152 82.65 13.42 -30.64
N LEU A 153 82.80 12.15 -31.03
CA LEU A 153 81.82 11.46 -31.87
C LEU A 153 80.45 11.39 -31.19
N LEU A 154 80.39 10.93 -29.94
CA LEU A 154 79.15 10.87 -29.15
C LEU A 154 78.51 12.25 -28.94
N GLU A 155 79.33 13.31 -28.79
CA GLU A 155 78.79 14.67 -28.64
C GLU A 155 78.21 15.24 -29.95
N VAL A 156 78.73 14.82 -31.11
CA VAL A 156 78.14 15.16 -32.42
C VAL A 156 76.84 14.36 -32.63
N GLU A 157 76.86 13.05 -32.41
CA GLU A 157 75.71 12.16 -32.53
C GLU A 157 74.52 12.64 -31.67
N ARG A 158 74.76 12.99 -30.40
CA ARG A 158 73.75 13.57 -29.51
C ARG A 158 73.17 14.90 -30.03
N ARG A 159 73.97 15.75 -30.70
CA ARG A 159 73.48 17.03 -31.25
C ARG A 159 72.64 16.82 -32.52
N GLU A 160 73.00 15.84 -33.34
CA GLU A 160 72.19 15.43 -34.51
C GLU A 160 70.86 14.78 -34.07
N GLU A 161 70.88 14.00 -32.98
CA GLU A 161 69.67 13.44 -32.36
C GLU A 161 68.77 14.52 -31.74
N GLN A 162 69.34 15.51 -31.02
CA GLN A 162 68.59 16.67 -30.52
C GLN A 162 67.94 17.46 -31.66
N HIS A 163 68.66 17.76 -32.76
CA HIS A 163 68.09 18.46 -33.91
C HIS A 163 66.94 17.68 -34.56
N ARG A 164 67.04 16.35 -34.63
CA ARG A 164 65.95 15.49 -35.13
C ARG A 164 64.70 15.56 -34.25
N LEU A 165 64.87 15.53 -32.92
CA LEU A 165 63.76 15.65 -31.97
C LEU A 165 63.11 17.05 -32.03
N GLU A 166 63.89 18.11 -32.22
CA GLU A 166 63.38 19.47 -32.43
C GLU A 166 62.58 19.60 -33.75
N GLU A 167 63.06 18.98 -34.84
CA GLU A 167 62.31 18.94 -36.11
C GLU A 167 61.03 18.10 -36.01
N GLU A 168 61.06 16.96 -35.31
CA GLU A 168 59.89 16.09 -35.09
C GLU A 168 58.84 16.76 -34.21
N GLN A 169 59.23 17.40 -33.09
CA GLN A 169 58.32 18.18 -32.25
C GLN A 169 57.66 19.32 -33.03
N ARG A 170 58.44 20.04 -33.85
CA ARG A 170 57.90 21.14 -34.67
C ARG A 170 56.91 20.66 -35.74
N LEU A 171 57.13 19.49 -36.34
CA LEU A 171 56.17 18.88 -37.27
C LEU A 171 54.89 18.45 -36.55
N LEU A 172 54.99 17.87 -35.35
CA LEU A 172 53.83 17.51 -34.52
C LEU A 172 53.03 18.74 -34.06
N GLU A 173 53.70 19.86 -33.77
CA GLU A 173 53.03 21.12 -33.43
C GLU A 173 52.33 21.75 -34.66
N GLU A 174 52.95 21.69 -35.84
CA GLU A 174 52.32 22.15 -37.10
C GLU A 174 51.10 21.28 -37.48
N GLU A 175 51.18 19.95 -37.30
CA GLU A 175 50.05 19.05 -37.50
C GLU A 175 48.94 19.28 -36.47
N ARG A 176 49.28 19.46 -35.18
CA ARG A 176 48.32 19.77 -34.12
C ARG A 176 47.57 21.09 -34.40
N LEU A 177 48.28 22.16 -34.78
CA LEU A 177 47.67 23.45 -35.14
C LEU A 177 46.73 23.32 -36.35
N ARG A 178 47.10 22.48 -37.32
CA ARG A 178 46.24 22.19 -38.48
C ARG A 178 44.97 21.45 -38.09
N VAL A 179 45.07 20.43 -37.24
CA VAL A 179 43.91 19.69 -36.70
C VAL A 179 43.03 20.61 -35.84
N GLU A 180 43.62 21.51 -35.05
CA GLU A 180 42.88 22.47 -34.23
C GLU A 180 42.08 23.47 -35.09
N MET A 181 42.66 24.00 -36.18
CA MET A 181 41.92 24.82 -37.13
C MET A 181 40.81 24.03 -37.86
N GLU A 182 41.03 22.76 -38.20
CA GLU A 182 40.02 21.93 -38.86
C GLU A 182 38.86 21.58 -37.90
N GLN A 183 39.15 21.35 -36.63
CA GLN A 183 38.14 21.19 -35.57
C GLN A 183 37.34 22.48 -35.36
N GLN A 184 38.00 23.64 -35.25
CA GLN A 184 37.30 24.93 -35.14
C GLN A 184 36.44 25.22 -36.38
N ALA A 185 36.87 24.85 -37.59
CA ALA A 185 36.07 24.99 -38.79
C ALA A 185 34.81 24.09 -38.75
N ALA A 186 34.98 22.82 -38.37
CA ALA A 186 33.87 21.86 -38.24
C ALA A 186 32.88 22.22 -37.11
N GLU A 187 33.36 22.77 -36.00
CA GLU A 187 32.53 23.27 -34.89
C GLU A 187 31.73 24.50 -35.31
N ASN A 188 32.37 25.48 -35.99
CA ASN A 188 31.65 26.63 -36.54
C ASN A 188 30.60 26.22 -37.58
N GLU A 189 30.86 25.19 -38.41
CA GLU A 189 29.85 24.68 -39.33
C GLU A 189 28.69 23.98 -38.59
N ARG A 190 28.97 23.13 -37.59
CA ARG A 190 27.95 22.52 -36.71
C ARG A 190 27.09 23.59 -36.05
N ARG A 191 27.70 24.63 -35.49
CA ARG A 191 27.02 25.77 -34.88
C ARG A 191 26.09 26.45 -35.88
N ARG A 192 26.55 26.74 -37.11
CA ARG A 192 25.71 27.37 -38.13
C ARG A 192 24.51 26.49 -38.52
N ARG A 193 24.71 25.16 -38.61
CA ARG A 193 23.61 24.21 -38.86
C ARG A 193 22.59 24.20 -37.71
N LEU A 194 23.03 24.23 -36.46
CA LEU A 194 22.16 24.33 -35.28
C LEU A 194 21.40 25.66 -35.23
N GLU A 195 22.03 26.77 -35.63
CA GLU A 195 21.37 28.08 -35.73
C GLU A 195 20.32 28.10 -36.87
N GLU A 196 20.59 27.46 -38.02
CA GLU A 196 19.61 27.27 -39.11
C GLU A 196 18.45 26.33 -38.71
N GLU A 197 18.72 25.24 -37.99
CA GLU A 197 17.71 24.30 -37.50
C GLU A 197 16.85 24.91 -36.39
N GLY A 198 17.44 25.67 -35.47
CA GLY A 198 16.73 26.42 -34.43
C GLY A 198 15.75 27.45 -35.01
N GLN A 199 16.14 28.14 -36.09
CA GLN A 199 15.23 29.05 -36.82
C GLN A 199 14.05 28.30 -37.45
N ARG A 200 14.30 27.15 -38.11
CA ARG A 200 13.23 26.29 -38.68
C ARG A 200 12.30 25.73 -37.59
N ALA A 201 12.84 25.36 -36.44
CA ALA A 201 12.06 24.90 -35.28
C ALA A 201 11.16 26.02 -34.73
N LEU A 202 11.68 27.25 -34.58
CA LEU A 202 10.91 28.42 -34.17
C LEU A 202 9.77 28.74 -35.16
N GLU A 203 10.03 28.68 -36.47
CA GLU A 203 8.99 28.86 -37.50
C GLU A 203 7.91 27.78 -37.40
N LEU A 204 8.30 26.51 -37.22
CA LEU A 204 7.36 25.39 -37.03
C LEU A 204 6.50 25.55 -35.76
N VAL A 205 7.10 26.03 -34.66
CA VAL A 205 6.39 26.31 -33.40
C VAL A 205 5.42 27.47 -33.56
N GLN A 206 5.81 28.58 -34.22
CA GLN A 206 4.88 29.69 -34.51
C GLN A 206 3.70 29.22 -35.39
N ARG A 207 3.96 28.36 -36.38
CA ARG A 207 2.93 27.79 -37.25
C ARG A 207 1.97 26.87 -36.51
N ARG A 208 2.46 26.03 -35.59
CA ARG A 208 1.61 25.23 -34.68
C ARG A 208 0.76 26.14 -33.78
N LEU A 209 1.38 27.15 -33.16
CA LEU A 209 0.68 28.11 -32.29
C LEU A 209 -0.44 28.86 -33.03
N GLN A 210 -0.27 29.20 -34.32
CA GLN A 210 -1.35 29.73 -35.15
C GLN A 210 -2.46 28.71 -35.39
N GLN A 211 -2.12 27.48 -35.80
CA GLN A 211 -3.10 26.42 -36.03
C GLN A 211 -3.91 26.07 -34.78
N ASP A 212 -3.28 25.99 -33.61
CA ASP A 212 -3.98 25.68 -32.36
C ASP A 212 -4.86 26.84 -31.89
N LYS A 213 -4.47 28.09 -32.16
CA LYS A 213 -5.30 29.28 -31.95
C LYS A 213 -6.50 29.34 -32.92
N GLU A 214 -6.38 28.75 -34.11
CA GLU A 214 -7.50 28.56 -35.04
C GLU A 214 -8.42 27.41 -34.60
N LYS A 215 -7.87 26.27 -34.15
CA LYS A 215 -8.65 25.17 -33.55
C LYS A 215 -9.45 25.64 -32.33
N GLN A 216 -8.85 26.40 -31.42
CA GLN A 216 -9.55 26.99 -30.26
C GLN A 216 -10.70 27.90 -30.70
N ARG A 217 -10.52 28.69 -31.76
CA ARG A 217 -11.60 29.53 -32.32
C ARG A 217 -12.70 28.72 -32.98
N ALA A 218 -12.38 27.59 -33.63
CA ALA A 218 -13.36 26.68 -34.18
C ALA A 218 -14.17 25.97 -33.07
N LEU A 219 -13.49 25.44 -32.05
CA LEU A 219 -14.11 24.81 -30.87
C LEU A 219 -15.04 25.79 -30.13
N ALA A 220 -14.62 27.05 -29.95
CA ALA A 220 -15.43 28.08 -29.32
C ALA A 220 -16.73 28.35 -30.09
N ARG A 221 -16.68 28.41 -31.43
CA ARG A 221 -17.89 28.53 -32.27
C ARG A 221 -18.79 27.31 -32.14
N GLN A 222 -18.23 26.10 -32.16
CA GLN A 222 -19.01 24.87 -32.00
C GLN A 222 -19.72 24.80 -30.64
N GLN A 223 -19.08 25.28 -29.57
CA GLN A 223 -19.70 25.41 -28.24
C GLN A 223 -20.78 26.50 -28.21
N GLU A 224 -20.62 27.59 -28.96
CA GLU A 224 -21.62 28.66 -29.09
C GLU A 224 -22.84 28.19 -29.89
N GLU A 225 -22.65 27.46 -30.99
CA GLU A 225 -23.70 26.79 -31.76
C GLU A 225 -24.45 25.73 -30.94
N GLN A 226 -23.73 24.93 -30.14
CA GLN A 226 -24.36 23.98 -29.20
C GLN A 226 -25.23 24.70 -28.15
N ARG A 227 -24.75 25.80 -27.56
CA ARG A 227 -25.53 26.60 -26.60
C ARG A 227 -26.79 27.18 -27.23
N GLN A 228 -26.71 27.70 -28.45
CA GLN A 228 -27.88 28.21 -29.19
C GLN A 228 -28.90 27.08 -29.47
N TYR A 229 -28.42 25.87 -29.80
CA TYR A 229 -29.29 24.71 -30.00
C TYR A 229 -29.96 24.23 -28.69
N GLU A 230 -29.21 24.18 -27.58
CA GLU A 230 -29.77 23.87 -26.26
C GLU A 230 -30.77 24.93 -25.77
N GLU A 231 -30.53 26.22 -26.05
CA GLU A 231 -31.43 27.31 -25.70
C GLU A 231 -32.73 27.24 -26.51
N GLN A 232 -32.67 26.97 -27.82
CA GLN A 232 -33.86 26.67 -28.62
C GLN A 232 -34.61 25.43 -28.10
N ARG A 233 -33.90 24.37 -27.71
CA ARG A 233 -34.53 23.17 -27.14
C ARG A 233 -35.23 23.45 -25.80
N ARG A 234 -34.64 24.30 -24.94
CA ARG A 234 -35.26 24.75 -23.69
C ARG A 234 -36.49 25.62 -23.93
N GLN A 235 -36.47 26.52 -24.91
CA GLN A 235 -37.64 27.33 -25.26
C GLN A 235 -38.82 26.46 -25.74
N LEU A 236 -38.55 25.45 -26.59
CA LEU A 236 -39.53 24.44 -27.00
C LEU A 236 -40.06 23.60 -25.81
N GLU A 237 -39.21 23.23 -24.87
CA GLU A 237 -39.63 22.49 -23.67
C GLU A 237 -40.48 23.35 -22.72
N GLU A 238 -40.13 24.63 -22.53
CA GLU A 238 -40.94 25.56 -21.72
C GLU A 238 -42.30 25.84 -22.39
N GLU A 239 -42.36 25.97 -23.71
CA GLU A 239 -43.62 26.12 -24.46
C GLU A 239 -44.51 24.88 -24.32
N GLN A 240 -43.94 23.67 -24.41
CA GLN A 240 -44.68 22.43 -24.16
C GLN A 240 -45.20 22.34 -22.71
N ARG A 241 -44.37 22.68 -21.71
CA ARG A 241 -44.79 22.72 -20.30
C ARG A 241 -45.90 23.75 -20.05
N ARG A 242 -45.89 24.90 -20.75
CA ARG A 242 -47.00 25.88 -20.69
C ARG A 242 -48.29 25.33 -21.27
N LEU A 243 -48.25 24.69 -22.44
CA LEU A 243 -49.41 24.06 -23.07
C LEU A 243 -49.96 22.89 -22.24
N GLU A 244 -49.10 22.18 -21.50
CA GLU A 244 -49.51 21.12 -20.57
C GLU A 244 -50.17 21.70 -19.32
N ALA A 245 -49.57 22.71 -18.68
CA ALA A 245 -50.15 23.42 -17.54
C ALA A 245 -51.49 24.10 -17.87
N GLU A 246 -51.67 24.61 -19.09
CA GLU A 246 -52.94 25.16 -19.57
C GLU A 246 -54.02 24.07 -19.68
N ARG A 247 -53.66 22.88 -20.19
CA ARG A 247 -54.57 21.71 -20.22
C ARG A 247 -54.93 21.22 -18.83
N GLU A 248 -53.99 21.18 -17.89
CA GLU A 248 -54.27 20.83 -16.49
C GLU A 248 -55.19 21.86 -15.84
N HIS A 249 -54.95 23.16 -16.04
CA HIS A 249 -55.82 24.21 -15.54
C HIS A 249 -57.25 24.08 -16.09
N GLN A 250 -57.40 23.80 -17.38
CA GLN A 250 -58.69 23.57 -18.01
C GLN A 250 -59.41 22.34 -17.40
N GLN A 251 -58.71 21.22 -17.20
CA GLN A 251 -59.27 20.05 -16.50
C GLN A 251 -59.69 20.36 -15.05
N ILE A 252 -58.99 21.23 -14.34
CA ILE A 252 -59.37 21.66 -12.98
C ILE A 252 -60.67 22.48 -13.02
N LEU A 253 -60.82 23.39 -14.00
CA LEU A 253 -62.05 24.18 -14.18
C LEU A 253 -63.25 23.29 -14.54
N ASP A 254 -63.05 22.28 -15.40
CA ASP A 254 -64.13 21.36 -15.77
C ASP A 254 -64.50 20.41 -14.62
N ARG A 255 -63.54 19.92 -13.81
CA ARG A 255 -63.84 19.21 -12.56
C ARG A 255 -64.61 20.07 -11.55
N GLN A 256 -64.32 21.37 -11.45
CA GLN A 256 -65.09 22.28 -10.59
C GLN A 256 -66.54 22.45 -11.07
N ARG A 257 -66.78 22.44 -12.39
CA ARG A 257 -68.14 22.43 -12.98
C ARG A 257 -68.86 21.11 -12.70
N GLU A 258 -68.18 19.97 -12.84
CA GLU A 258 -68.74 18.65 -12.51
C GLU A 258 -69.12 18.55 -11.03
N GLN A 259 -68.25 19.02 -10.11
CA GLN A 259 -68.56 19.06 -8.68
C GLN A 259 -69.75 19.96 -8.35
N MET A 260 -69.88 21.11 -9.03
CA MET A 260 -71.04 21.99 -8.88
C MET A 260 -72.34 21.34 -9.37
N LEU A 261 -72.30 20.61 -10.49
CA LEU A 261 -73.42 19.84 -11.02
C LEU A 261 -73.80 18.66 -10.11
N GLN A 262 -72.82 17.94 -9.56
CA GLN A 262 -73.06 16.86 -8.60
C GLN A 262 -73.73 17.37 -7.32
N LEU A 263 -73.27 18.50 -6.76
CA LEU A 263 -73.92 19.16 -5.63
C LEU A 263 -75.36 19.58 -5.95
N GLN A 264 -75.63 20.04 -7.18
CA GLN A 264 -76.98 20.41 -7.62
C GLN A 264 -77.90 19.19 -7.81
N GLU A 265 -77.39 18.07 -8.33
CA GLU A 265 -78.14 16.81 -8.43
C GLU A 265 -78.37 16.16 -7.06
N GLU A 266 -77.40 16.24 -6.14
CA GLU A 266 -77.54 15.76 -4.76
C GLU A 266 -78.58 16.58 -3.99
N GLN A 267 -78.57 17.92 -4.12
CA GLN A 267 -79.65 18.76 -3.57
C GLN A 267 -81.02 18.37 -4.14
N ARG A 268 -81.12 18.08 -5.45
CA ARG A 268 -82.37 17.63 -6.06
C ARG A 268 -82.83 16.27 -5.52
N ARG A 269 -81.91 15.33 -5.30
CA ARG A 269 -82.21 14.02 -4.66
C ARG A 269 -82.67 14.17 -3.22
N LEU A 270 -82.05 15.06 -2.44
CA LEU A 270 -82.45 15.33 -1.06
C LEU A 270 -83.84 16.00 -1.01
N GLU A 271 -84.16 16.87 -1.98
CA GLU A 271 -85.50 17.45 -2.14
C GLU A 271 -86.54 16.40 -2.57
N GLU A 272 -86.22 15.53 -3.53
CA GLU A 272 -87.07 14.39 -3.94
C GLU A 272 -87.33 13.42 -2.77
N GLN A 273 -86.31 13.07 -1.99
CA GLN A 273 -86.47 12.25 -0.77
C GLN A 273 -87.32 12.94 0.30
N ARG A 274 -87.14 14.26 0.49
CA ARG A 274 -87.96 15.04 1.42
C ARG A 274 -89.43 15.08 0.98
N ILE A 275 -89.70 15.22 -0.32
CA ILE A 275 -91.05 15.16 -0.88
C ILE A 275 -91.66 13.77 -0.64
N GLN A 276 -90.92 12.68 -0.94
CA GLN A 276 -91.39 11.32 -0.67
C GLN A 276 -91.71 11.08 0.80
N PHE A 277 -90.87 11.54 1.72
CA PHE A 277 -91.12 11.44 3.16
C PHE A 277 -92.31 12.28 3.62
N GLU A 278 -92.55 13.45 3.00
CA GLU A 278 -93.72 14.29 3.28
C GLU A 278 -95.02 13.68 2.71
N GLU A 279 -94.97 13.04 1.54
CA GLU A 279 -96.08 12.24 0.99
C GLU A 279 -96.37 10.97 1.81
N GLU A 280 -95.34 10.29 2.33
CA GLU A 280 -95.49 9.13 3.21
C GLU A 280 -96.07 9.55 4.57
N GLN A 281 -95.56 10.63 5.17
CA GLN A 281 -96.16 11.27 6.35
C GLN A 281 -97.61 11.68 6.12
N ARG A 282 -97.95 12.13 4.90
CA ARG A 282 -99.33 12.46 4.52
C ARG A 282 -100.20 11.22 4.39
N ARG A 283 -99.74 10.16 3.72
CA ARG A 283 -100.42 8.85 3.69
C ARG A 283 -100.69 8.33 5.10
N LEU A 284 -99.68 8.32 5.97
CA LEU A 284 -99.80 7.92 7.37
C LEU A 284 -100.68 8.85 8.23
N ARG A 285 -101.16 9.98 7.71
CA ARG A 285 -102.19 10.82 8.34
C ARG A 285 -103.56 10.55 7.72
N GLU A 286 -103.66 10.43 6.41
CA GLU A 286 -104.91 10.08 5.70
C GLU A 286 -105.41 8.67 6.09
N GLU A 287 -104.49 7.72 6.28
CA GLU A 287 -104.76 6.35 6.76
C GLU A 287 -105.22 6.34 8.24
N ARG A 288 -104.54 7.07 9.13
CA ARG A 288 -104.99 7.23 10.52
C ARG A 288 -106.34 7.94 10.64
N VAL A 289 -106.63 8.92 9.77
CA VAL A 289 -107.97 9.52 9.68
C VAL A 289 -108.99 8.50 9.19
N HIS A 290 -108.63 7.58 8.29
CA HIS A 290 -109.52 6.52 7.83
C HIS A 290 -109.85 5.51 8.95
N GLU A 291 -108.84 5.03 9.70
CA GLU A 291 -109.05 4.19 10.90
C GLU A 291 -109.88 4.91 11.97
N GLN A 292 -109.56 6.18 12.25
CA GLN A 292 -110.25 6.97 13.27
C GLN A 292 -111.72 7.24 12.89
N VAL A 293 -112.04 7.35 11.60
CA VAL A 293 -113.43 7.45 11.12
C VAL A 293 -114.17 6.10 11.17
N GLN A 294 -113.51 4.97 10.97
CA GLN A 294 -114.15 3.65 11.10
C GLN A 294 -114.42 3.24 12.57
N ASN A 295 -113.49 3.51 13.49
CA ASN A 295 -113.63 3.10 14.90
C ASN A 295 -114.47 4.06 15.77
N SER A 296 -114.77 5.28 15.33
CA SER A 296 -115.48 6.29 16.14
C SER A 296 -117.01 6.18 16.11
N ARG A 297 -117.59 4.98 16.28
CA ARG A 297 -119.06 4.77 16.37
C ARG A 297 -119.54 4.00 17.60
N ALA A 298 -118.79 3.99 18.70
CA ALA A 298 -119.26 3.49 19.99
C ALA A 298 -118.54 4.17 21.19
N VAL A 299 -119.33 4.86 22.04
CA VAL A 299 -118.94 5.35 23.39
C VAL A 299 -117.82 6.42 23.42
N GLY A 300 -117.79 7.43 24.31
CA GLY A 300 -118.80 7.92 25.25
C GLY A 300 -118.24 8.36 26.61
N ASN A 301 -118.32 9.67 26.89
CA ASN A 301 -118.31 10.32 28.22
C ASN A 301 -117.03 10.43 29.11
N VAL A 302 -116.83 11.68 29.58
CA VAL A 302 -116.57 12.10 31.01
C VAL A 302 -115.12 12.21 31.57
N ASP A 303 -114.76 13.48 31.84
CA ASP A 303 -114.01 14.11 32.96
C ASP A 303 -112.56 13.75 33.43
N ARG A 304 -111.72 14.80 33.37
CA ARG A 304 -110.84 15.41 34.43
C ARG A 304 -109.62 14.72 35.09
N THR A 305 -108.62 15.61 35.29
CA THR A 305 -107.72 15.84 36.46
C THR A 305 -106.27 15.26 36.58
N THR A 306 -105.35 16.22 36.85
CA THR A 306 -104.16 16.23 37.76
C THR A 306 -102.77 15.63 37.42
N THR A 307 -101.73 16.44 37.72
CA THR A 307 -100.34 16.13 38.20
C THR A 307 -99.31 15.43 37.27
N SER A 308 -97.97 15.59 37.37
CA SER A 308 -97.07 16.52 38.12
C SER A 308 -95.56 16.37 37.78
N ASN A 309 -94.75 17.45 37.88
CA ASN A 309 -93.28 17.53 38.12
C ASN A 309 -92.33 16.81 37.09
N THR A 310 -90.98 16.97 37.02
CA THR A 310 -89.89 17.48 37.91
C THR A 310 -88.71 18.02 37.04
N ARG A 311 -88.13 19.24 37.21
CA ARG A 311 -86.87 19.62 37.93
C ARG A 311 -85.62 18.73 37.62
N VAL A 312 -84.43 19.24 37.26
CA VAL A 312 -83.33 19.94 38.03
C VAL A 312 -82.31 20.52 36.99
N HIS A 313 -81.85 21.79 37.03
CA HIS A 313 -80.66 22.40 37.71
C HIS A 313 -79.28 21.93 37.15
N GLU A 314 -78.13 22.65 37.16
CA GLU A 314 -77.65 23.95 37.73
C GLU A 314 -76.36 24.39 36.91
N GLN A 315 -76.14 25.64 36.43
CA GLN A 315 -75.31 26.77 37.00
C GLN A 315 -73.78 26.43 37.14
N VAL A 316 -72.75 27.30 37.03
CA VAL A 316 -72.43 28.67 36.52
C VAL A 316 -70.85 28.81 36.60
N GLN A 317 -69.99 29.84 36.53
CA GLN A 317 -69.83 31.34 36.58
C GLN A 317 -68.41 31.69 35.98
N ALA A 318 -67.89 32.92 35.78
CA ALA A 318 -68.31 34.33 35.92
C ALA A 318 -67.39 35.30 35.08
N SER A 319 -67.71 36.61 35.09
CA SER A 319 -66.87 37.82 35.37
C SER A 319 -65.34 37.84 35.16
N ARG A 320 -64.62 38.96 34.87
CA ARG A 320 -64.86 40.42 34.60
C ARG A 320 -63.46 41.06 34.29
N ALA A 321 -63.23 42.33 33.93
CA ALA A 321 -63.89 43.36 33.08
C ALA A 321 -63.07 44.70 33.17
N VAL A 322 -63.31 45.68 32.27
CA VAL A 322 -62.69 47.04 32.21
C VAL A 322 -61.21 47.07 31.75
N GLY A 323 -60.71 48.01 30.91
CA GLY A 323 -61.40 49.01 30.07
C GLY A 323 -60.51 50.19 29.60
N ASN A 324 -60.90 50.83 28.48
CA ASN A 324 -60.55 52.17 27.95
C ASN A 324 -59.11 52.59 27.54
N ALA A 325 -59.12 53.41 26.47
CA ALA A 325 -58.27 54.57 26.13
C ALA A 325 -57.09 54.43 25.13
N ASP A 326 -57.04 55.43 24.24
CA ASP A 326 -56.10 55.61 23.13
C ASP A 326 -54.72 56.15 23.56
N SER A 327 -53.69 55.97 22.72
CA SER A 327 -53.18 57.07 21.86
C SER A 327 -51.68 56.96 21.45
N THR A 328 -51.43 57.09 20.13
CA THR A 328 -50.29 57.77 19.46
C THR A 328 -48.79 57.49 19.79
N THR A 329 -48.04 57.32 18.69
CA THR A 329 -46.69 57.91 18.37
C THR A 329 -45.34 57.33 18.89
N ILE A 330 -44.61 56.74 17.92
CA ILE A 330 -43.23 57.11 17.45
C ILE A 330 -41.96 56.74 18.26
N ARG A 331 -40.97 56.26 17.48
CA ARG A 331 -39.47 56.26 17.62
C ARG A 331 -38.70 55.04 18.17
N ASN A 332 -37.98 54.41 17.22
CA ASN A 332 -36.59 53.93 17.22
C ASN A 332 -35.81 53.77 18.56
N THR A 333 -35.22 52.58 18.75
CA THR A 333 -33.75 52.42 18.89
C THR A 333 -33.26 51.02 18.45
N ARG A 334 -32.08 50.96 17.83
CA ARG A 334 -31.19 49.76 17.67
C ARG A 334 -30.33 49.61 18.96
N PRO A 335 -29.54 48.53 19.20
CA PRO A 335 -29.20 47.39 18.34
C PRO A 335 -29.29 45.98 19.01
N ALA A 336 -28.74 44.97 18.34
CA ALA A 336 -28.55 43.57 18.77
C ALA A 336 -27.25 43.40 19.62
N PRO A 337 -26.69 42.19 19.92
CA PRO A 337 -27.14 40.79 19.66
C PRO A 337 -26.94 39.77 20.81
N ARG A 338 -27.44 38.52 20.66
CA ARG A 338 -26.72 37.21 20.86
C ARG A 338 -27.63 35.97 21.10
N SER A 339 -27.01 34.80 20.90
CA SER A 339 -27.27 33.46 21.48
C SER A 339 -28.61 32.74 21.27
N SER A 340 -28.54 31.70 20.42
CA SER A 340 -29.30 30.42 20.52
C SER A 340 -28.94 29.66 21.83
N PRO A 341 -29.66 28.59 22.23
CA PRO A 341 -29.73 27.32 21.48
C PRO A 341 -31.15 26.77 21.23
N ASN A 342 -31.27 25.89 20.24
CA ASN A 342 -32.53 25.25 19.82
C ASN A 342 -32.98 24.12 20.75
N LYS A 343 -34.28 23.83 20.74
CA LYS A 343 -34.83 22.53 21.18
C LYS A 343 -36.02 22.10 20.32
N THR A 344 -35.90 20.90 19.74
CA THR A 344 -36.97 19.94 19.36
C THR A 344 -38.00 20.25 18.25
N ILE A 345 -38.39 19.15 17.58
CA ILE A 345 -39.59 18.89 16.75
C ILE A 345 -39.56 19.36 15.27
N SER A 346 -39.09 18.42 14.45
CA SER A 346 -39.71 17.86 13.23
C SER A 346 -40.62 18.74 12.34
N SER A 347 -40.19 18.94 11.10
CA SER A 347 -41.02 19.34 9.95
C SER A 347 -41.07 18.24 8.89
N SER A 348 -42.28 17.84 8.47
CA SER A 348 -42.52 16.88 7.38
C SER A 348 -42.19 17.44 5.99
N LEU A 349 -41.75 16.59 5.06
CA LEU A 349 -41.74 16.87 3.62
C LEU A 349 -42.65 15.89 2.84
N PRO A 350 -43.18 16.25 1.64
CA PRO A 350 -44.29 15.52 1.03
C PRO A 350 -43.97 14.86 -0.34
N GLY A 351 -44.65 13.74 -0.62
CA GLY A 351 -44.87 13.18 -1.97
C GLY A 351 -43.66 12.52 -2.66
N GLY A 352 -43.79 11.45 -3.46
CA GLY A 352 -44.95 10.61 -3.76
C GLY A 352 -45.24 10.46 -5.26
N GLN A 353 -45.62 9.26 -5.71
CA GLN A 353 -46.27 9.03 -7.02
C GLN A 353 -47.00 7.67 -7.05
N ARG A 354 -47.87 7.47 -8.05
CA ARG A 354 -48.65 6.23 -8.29
C ARG A 354 -48.69 5.91 -9.79
N SER A 355 -48.51 4.65 -10.16
CA SER A 355 -48.98 4.06 -11.43
C SER A 355 -49.30 2.57 -11.16
N ARG A 356 -50.57 2.16 -11.04
CA ARG A 356 -51.53 1.81 -12.10
C ARG A 356 -51.21 0.49 -12.82
N ILE A 357 -51.98 -0.55 -12.47
CA ILE A 357 -52.23 -1.78 -13.23
C ILE A 357 -53.76 -1.88 -13.44
N PRO A 358 -54.27 -2.37 -14.59
CA PRO A 358 -55.70 -2.40 -14.92
C PRO A 358 -56.50 -3.49 -14.15
N PRO A 359 -57.86 -3.45 -14.18
CA PRO A 359 -58.69 -4.20 -13.24
C PRO A 359 -59.47 -5.40 -13.85
N LEU A 360 -60.11 -6.16 -12.94
CA LEU A 360 -61.21 -7.12 -13.13
C LEU A 360 -60.89 -8.51 -13.73
N SER A 361 -60.90 -9.51 -12.84
CA SER A 361 -61.90 -10.59 -12.94
C SER A 361 -62.45 -10.93 -11.54
N ARG A 362 -63.56 -11.65 -11.47
CA ARG A 362 -64.49 -11.62 -10.31
C ARG A 362 -64.91 -13.02 -9.86
N VAL A 363 -64.35 -13.50 -8.73
CA VAL A 363 -64.70 -14.78 -8.09
C VAL A 363 -65.02 -14.55 -6.59
N ALA A 364 -65.71 -15.50 -5.97
CA ALA A 364 -66.35 -15.38 -4.65
C ALA A 364 -65.36 -15.17 -3.47
N PRO A 365 -65.81 -14.57 -2.35
CA PRO A 365 -64.97 -14.34 -1.18
C PRO A 365 -64.73 -15.63 -0.39
N VAL A 366 -63.53 -16.20 -0.52
CA VAL A 366 -62.93 -17.02 0.54
C VAL A 366 -62.25 -16.05 1.52
N THR A 367 -62.53 -16.18 2.81
CA THR A 367 -61.93 -15.32 3.84
C THR A 367 -60.48 -15.72 4.10
N SER A 368 -59.56 -15.14 3.34
CA SER A 368 -58.13 -15.25 3.61
C SER A 368 -57.76 -14.50 4.90
N SER A 369 -57.29 -15.24 5.89
CA SER A 369 -56.63 -14.69 7.08
C SER A 369 -55.36 -13.95 6.67
N SER A 370 -55.27 -12.66 6.97
CA SER A 370 -54.06 -11.88 6.73
C SER A 370 -52.90 -12.37 7.59
N LEU A 371 -51.73 -12.58 6.98
CA LEU A 371 -50.47 -12.75 7.70
C LEU A 371 -50.25 -11.55 8.65
N GLN A 372 -50.26 -11.81 9.96
CA GLN A 372 -49.72 -10.92 10.97
C GLN A 372 -48.53 -11.63 11.60
N ASN A 373 -47.33 -11.06 11.47
CA ASN A 373 -46.16 -11.60 12.16
C ASN A 373 -46.37 -11.52 13.68
N THR A 374 -45.97 -12.60 14.35
CA THR A 374 -45.49 -12.63 15.74
C THR A 374 -46.34 -11.92 16.80
N ARG A 375 -47.67 -11.93 16.64
CA ARG A 375 -48.57 -11.62 17.77
C ARG A 375 -48.56 -12.79 18.75
N TYR A 376 -47.83 -12.62 19.85
CA TYR A 376 -47.82 -13.46 21.06
C TYR A 376 -49.21 -14.05 21.37
N ASP A 377 -49.27 -15.37 21.61
CA ASP A 377 -50.46 -16.24 21.58
C ASP A 377 -51.51 -15.96 22.69
N GLY A 378 -51.32 -14.89 23.47
CA GLY A 378 -52.24 -14.47 24.54
C GLY A 378 -52.32 -15.41 25.74
N VAL A 379 -51.49 -16.47 25.77
CA VAL A 379 -51.28 -17.30 26.96
C VAL A 379 -50.34 -16.54 27.89
N ASP A 380 -50.91 -15.66 28.70
CA ASP A 380 -50.19 -14.92 29.74
C ASP A 380 -49.40 -15.90 30.63
N ASP A 381 -48.14 -15.57 30.95
CA ASP A 381 -47.27 -16.41 31.81
C ASP A 381 -47.87 -16.66 33.22
N ASP A 382 -48.87 -15.87 33.63
CA ASP A 382 -49.65 -16.03 34.86
C ASP A 382 -50.75 -17.11 34.78
N GLU A 383 -51.21 -17.52 33.58
CA GLU A 383 -52.24 -18.58 33.41
C GLU A 383 -51.66 -19.99 33.57
N LEU A 384 -51.22 -20.30 34.79
CA LEU A 384 -51.44 -21.57 35.54
C LEU A 384 -51.14 -22.95 34.90
N ASN A 385 -50.56 -23.00 33.70
CA ASN A 385 -50.23 -24.20 32.93
C ASN A 385 -49.01 -24.99 33.48
N TRP A 386 -48.59 -24.71 34.72
CA TRP A 386 -47.48 -25.39 35.41
C TRP A 386 -47.80 -26.82 35.88
N ARG A 387 -48.98 -27.34 35.55
CA ARG A 387 -49.42 -28.70 35.90
C ARG A 387 -49.43 -29.62 34.68
N LEU A 388 -48.27 -30.19 34.40
CA LEU A 388 -48.23 -31.60 33.98
C LEU A 388 -48.98 -32.45 35.02
N ASP A 389 -49.53 -33.59 34.62
CA ASP A 389 -50.02 -34.55 35.60
C ASP A 389 -48.85 -34.98 36.50
N SER A 390 -49.10 -35.05 37.81
CA SER A 390 -48.23 -35.66 38.81
C SER A 390 -47.58 -36.99 38.38
N TYR A 391 -48.26 -37.82 37.58
CA TYR A 391 -47.69 -39.05 37.02
C TYR A 391 -46.76 -38.80 35.82
N ALA A 392 -47.03 -37.79 34.98
CA ALA A 392 -46.20 -37.43 33.84
C ALA A 392 -44.88 -36.75 34.28
N MET A 393 -44.89 -36.02 35.41
CA MET A 393 -43.72 -35.28 35.93
C MET A 393 -42.47 -36.15 36.19
N LEU A 394 -42.66 -37.45 36.45
CA LEU A 394 -41.58 -38.43 36.69
C LEU A 394 -41.33 -39.38 35.50
N SER A 395 -41.94 -39.12 34.34
CA SER A 395 -41.69 -39.91 33.12
C SER A 395 -40.60 -39.29 32.25
N ASP A 396 -39.74 -40.16 31.72
CA ASP A 396 -38.64 -39.79 30.84
C ASP A 396 -39.15 -39.39 29.45
N TYR A 397 -38.39 -38.51 28.81
CA TYR A 397 -38.50 -38.11 27.43
C TYR A 397 -37.12 -38.27 26.81
N THR A 398 -37.04 -38.83 25.59
CA THR A 398 -35.76 -39.04 24.89
C THR A 398 -35.65 -38.04 23.76
N ILE A 399 -34.61 -37.20 23.78
CA ILE A 399 -34.28 -36.34 22.64
C ILE A 399 -33.15 -37.00 21.87
N ILE A 400 -33.39 -37.30 20.59
CA ILE A 400 -32.40 -37.86 19.67
C ILE A 400 -31.99 -36.75 18.71
N VAL A 401 -30.73 -36.34 18.76
CA VAL A 401 -30.15 -35.36 17.83
C VAL A 401 -29.33 -36.13 16.80
N ARG A 402 -29.75 -36.05 15.54
CA ARG A 402 -28.92 -36.46 14.40
C ARG A 402 -28.03 -35.28 14.02
N ARG A 403 -26.71 -35.47 14.03
CA ARG A 403 -25.77 -34.49 13.50
C ARG A 403 -25.81 -34.51 11.97
N ALA A 404 -25.92 -33.32 11.40
CA ALA A 404 -25.67 -33.04 9.99
C ALA A 404 -24.43 -32.16 9.88
N LEU A 405 -23.66 -32.37 8.81
CA LEU A 405 -22.65 -31.42 8.37
C LEU A 405 -23.34 -30.24 7.65
N PRO A 406 -22.70 -29.06 7.57
CA PRO A 406 -23.17 -27.99 6.70
C PRO A 406 -23.07 -28.44 5.24
N GLY A 407 -24.21 -28.61 4.58
CA GLY A 407 -24.27 -28.82 3.14
C GLY A 407 -24.02 -27.52 2.35
N PRO A 408 -23.99 -27.59 1.00
CA PRO A 408 -23.81 -26.41 0.14
C PRO A 408 -24.97 -25.40 0.22
N HIS A 409 -26.07 -25.76 0.89
CA HIS A 409 -27.20 -24.88 1.17
C HIS A 409 -27.45 -24.84 2.68
N ALA A 410 -27.55 -23.63 3.24
CA ALA A 410 -27.96 -23.46 4.63
C ALA A 410 -29.39 -24.02 4.80
N PRO A 411 -29.67 -24.83 5.84
CA PRO A 411 -30.95 -25.53 5.91
C PRO A 411 -32.10 -24.54 6.13
N ASP A 412 -33.19 -24.65 5.36
CA ASP A 412 -34.37 -23.78 5.53
C ASP A 412 -35.06 -24.09 6.86
N PHE A 413 -34.88 -23.19 7.84
CA PHE A 413 -35.40 -23.34 9.18
C PHE A 413 -36.78 -22.69 9.41
N GLU A 414 -37.36 -22.02 8.40
CA GLU A 414 -38.74 -21.50 8.52
C GLU A 414 -39.80 -22.62 8.35
N VAL A 415 -39.41 -23.79 7.84
CA VAL A 415 -40.33 -24.91 7.65
C VAL A 415 -40.53 -25.69 8.95
N ASP A 416 -41.69 -25.49 9.60
CA ASP A 416 -42.15 -26.23 10.80
C ASP A 416 -42.17 -27.77 10.60
N ASP A 417 -42.22 -28.26 9.35
CA ASP A 417 -42.07 -29.67 9.01
C ASP A 417 -40.59 -30.07 8.90
N ALA A 418 -40.08 -30.70 9.96
CA ALA A 418 -38.69 -31.17 10.06
C ALA A 418 -38.28 -32.22 9.01
N ASN A 419 -39.22 -32.73 8.19
CA ASN A 419 -38.93 -33.64 7.07
C ASN A 419 -38.69 -32.92 5.73
N ALA A 420 -38.96 -31.61 5.65
CA ALA A 420 -38.80 -30.81 4.43
C ALA A 420 -37.39 -30.23 4.24
N ILE A 421 -36.52 -30.38 5.24
CA ILE A 421 -35.18 -29.79 5.26
C ILE A 421 -34.19 -30.80 4.67
N ASP A 422 -33.73 -30.54 3.44
CA ASP A 422 -32.82 -31.42 2.71
C ASP A 422 -31.36 -31.26 3.18
N PHE A 423 -31.04 -31.92 4.29
CA PHE A 423 -29.66 -32.04 4.75
C PHE A 423 -28.92 -33.06 3.88
N SER A 424 -27.80 -32.66 3.27
CA SER A 424 -26.87 -33.59 2.61
C SER A 424 -26.22 -34.51 3.64
N MET A 425 -26.88 -35.62 3.96
CA MET A 425 -26.28 -36.71 4.73
C MET A 425 -25.27 -37.43 3.83
N ASP A 426 -24.00 -37.37 4.22
CA ASP A 426 -22.97 -38.26 3.69
C ASP A 426 -23.44 -39.71 3.75
N ALA A 427 -22.91 -40.57 2.88
CA ALA A 427 -23.31 -41.98 2.80
C ALA A 427 -22.95 -42.84 4.04
N GLY A 428 -22.36 -42.25 5.08
CA GLY A 428 -22.20 -42.85 6.40
C GLY A 428 -23.41 -42.60 7.30
N ASN A 429 -23.65 -43.48 8.28
CA ASN A 429 -24.72 -43.23 9.26
C ASN A 429 -24.39 -41.94 10.06
N PRO A 430 -25.30 -40.94 10.11
CA PRO A 430 -25.04 -39.70 10.84
C PRO A 430 -24.84 -39.98 12.34
N LYS A 431 -23.95 -39.23 12.97
CA LYS A 431 -23.68 -39.34 14.42
C LYS A 431 -24.95 -39.00 15.21
N LEU A 432 -25.33 -39.90 16.11
CA LEU A 432 -26.55 -39.82 16.92
C LEU A 432 -26.21 -39.53 18.38
N ASP A 433 -26.59 -38.36 18.88
CA ASP A 433 -26.52 -38.03 20.30
C ASP A 433 -27.90 -38.27 20.94
N SER A 434 -27.95 -38.97 22.07
CA SER A 434 -29.20 -39.34 22.76
C SER A 434 -29.23 -38.80 24.18
N TYR A 435 -30.22 -37.96 24.47
CA TYR A 435 -30.39 -37.28 25.75
C TYR A 435 -31.67 -37.77 26.45
N TYR A 436 -31.53 -38.36 27.63
CA TYR A 436 -32.65 -38.82 28.47
C TYR A 436 -33.00 -37.75 29.50
N VAL A 437 -34.23 -37.24 29.49
CA VAL A 437 -34.62 -36.03 30.21
C VAL A 437 -36.03 -36.11 30.77
N HIS A 438 -36.20 -35.71 32.04
CA HIS A 438 -37.49 -35.66 32.72
C HIS A 438 -38.42 -34.60 32.08
N LYS A 439 -39.65 -34.98 31.71
CA LYS A 439 -40.64 -34.06 31.11
C LYS A 439 -40.85 -32.77 31.90
N ALA A 440 -40.85 -32.86 33.23
CA ALA A 440 -41.06 -31.71 34.12
C ALA A 440 -40.02 -30.60 33.98
N MET A 441 -38.74 -30.95 33.81
CA MET A 441 -37.63 -29.97 33.76
C MET A 441 -37.61 -29.17 32.44
N ILE A 442 -38.23 -29.70 31.38
CA ILE A 442 -38.23 -29.08 30.06
C ILE A 442 -39.54 -28.32 29.80
N ALA A 443 -40.68 -28.87 30.22
CA ALA A 443 -42.00 -28.34 29.88
C ALA A 443 -42.54 -27.25 30.84
N VAL A 444 -41.91 -27.06 32.01
CA VAL A 444 -42.41 -26.20 33.10
C VAL A 444 -41.30 -25.29 33.64
N GLY A 445 -41.66 -24.11 34.13
CA GLY A 445 -40.73 -23.13 34.71
C GLY A 445 -40.52 -21.88 33.85
N SER A 446 -39.59 -21.02 34.28
CA SER A 446 -39.21 -19.78 33.59
C SER A 446 -38.23 -20.00 32.43
N ARG A 447 -37.43 -21.06 32.48
CA ARG A 447 -36.52 -21.48 31.40
C ARG A 447 -37.14 -22.51 30.44
N ARG A 448 -38.42 -22.86 30.57
CA ARG A 448 -39.08 -23.95 29.80
C ARG A 448 -38.92 -23.79 28.28
N SER A 449 -38.92 -24.92 27.57
CA SER A 449 -39.15 -24.95 26.11
C SER A 449 -40.64 -25.04 25.81
N GLU A 450 -41.18 -24.06 25.10
CA GLU A 450 -42.58 -24.12 24.66
C GLU A 450 -42.81 -25.23 23.63
N LEU A 451 -41.86 -25.44 22.70
CA LEU A 451 -41.98 -26.45 21.65
C LEU A 451 -41.98 -27.87 22.23
N LEU A 452 -40.99 -28.20 23.07
CA LEU A 452 -40.91 -29.52 23.70
C LEU A 452 -42.07 -29.71 24.69
N GLY A 453 -42.41 -28.68 25.47
CA GLY A 453 -43.58 -28.72 26.35
C GLY A 453 -44.90 -28.93 25.62
N ARG A 454 -45.05 -28.38 24.40
CA ARG A 454 -46.20 -28.63 23.52
C ARG A 454 -46.20 -30.07 23.01
N ARG A 455 -45.11 -30.54 22.40
CA ARG A 455 -44.98 -31.93 21.89
C ARG A 455 -45.20 -32.97 22.99
N ILE A 456 -44.72 -32.73 24.20
CA ILE A 456 -44.97 -33.57 25.39
C ILE A 456 -46.47 -33.65 25.71
N ARG A 457 -47.20 -32.53 25.73
CA ARG A 457 -48.64 -32.52 26.00
C ARG A 457 -49.45 -33.17 24.87
N GLU A 458 -49.02 -33.04 23.62
CA GLU A 458 -49.63 -33.70 22.46
C GLU A 458 -49.40 -35.22 22.49
N ALA A 459 -48.20 -35.66 22.86
CA ALA A 459 -47.84 -37.04 23.12
C ALA A 459 -48.69 -37.67 24.24
N ASP A 460 -48.78 -37.00 25.40
CA ASP A 460 -49.60 -37.43 26.54
C ASP A 460 -51.12 -37.39 26.23
N SER A 461 -51.56 -36.57 25.27
CA SER A 461 -52.96 -36.48 24.83
C SER A 461 -53.35 -37.51 23.75
N THR A 462 -52.38 -38.04 23.01
CA THR A 462 -52.61 -39.01 21.93
C THR A 462 -52.47 -40.47 22.39
N THR A 463 -51.97 -40.70 23.60
CA THR A 463 -51.80 -42.04 24.18
C THR A 463 -53.17 -42.68 24.47
N ARG A 464 -53.60 -43.60 23.58
CA ARG A 464 -54.85 -44.35 23.78
C ARG A 464 -54.77 -45.28 25.00
N PRO A 465 -55.92 -45.61 25.64
CA PRO A 465 -55.97 -46.54 26.79
C PRO A 465 -55.39 -47.94 26.52
N ASP A 466 -55.17 -48.31 25.27
CA ASP A 466 -54.68 -49.61 24.83
C ASP A 466 -53.17 -49.85 25.09
N GLY A 467 -52.47 -48.88 25.72
CA GLY A 467 -51.29 -49.13 26.57
C GLY A 467 -49.97 -49.54 25.90
N HIS A 468 -49.85 -49.45 24.58
CA HIS A 468 -48.72 -50.02 23.82
C HIS A 468 -48.10 -49.04 22.80
N SER A 469 -47.69 -47.84 23.24
CA SER A 469 -46.85 -46.94 22.42
C SER A 469 -45.72 -46.34 23.24
N SER A 470 -44.54 -46.94 23.13
CA SER A 470 -43.26 -46.44 23.66
C SER A 470 -42.78 -45.18 22.94
N ASP A 471 -43.05 -45.13 21.64
CA ASP A 471 -42.38 -44.27 20.67
C ASP A 471 -42.82 -42.79 20.80
N VAL A 472 -43.97 -42.59 21.45
CA VAL A 472 -44.59 -41.30 21.79
C VAL A 472 -43.74 -40.45 22.75
N ASN A 473 -42.76 -41.03 23.46
CA ASN A 473 -41.83 -40.30 24.33
C ASN A 473 -40.49 -39.92 23.66
N VAL A 474 -40.38 -40.01 22.33
CA VAL A 474 -39.15 -39.68 21.59
C VAL A 474 -39.33 -38.41 20.74
N HIS A 475 -38.47 -37.41 20.96
CA HIS A 475 -38.31 -36.26 20.06
C HIS A 475 -37.04 -36.43 19.25
N GLU A 476 -37.17 -36.85 17.99
CA GLU A 476 -36.07 -36.86 17.04
C GLU A 476 -35.97 -35.52 16.29
N THR A 477 -34.74 -35.07 16.06
CA THR A 477 -34.42 -33.82 15.34
C THR A 477 -33.08 -33.95 14.63
N ILE A 478 -32.94 -33.28 13.49
CA ILE A 478 -31.66 -33.08 12.81
C ILE A 478 -31.12 -31.68 13.19
N MET A 479 -29.81 -31.54 13.34
CA MET A 479 -29.11 -30.27 13.66
C MET A 479 -27.73 -30.23 13.01
N LEU A 480 -27.25 -29.04 12.67
CA LEU A 480 -25.83 -28.80 12.36
C LEU A 480 -24.96 -29.10 13.59
N GLU A 481 -23.71 -29.54 13.38
CA GLU A 481 -22.83 -30.02 14.45
C GLU A 481 -22.64 -29.03 15.61
N SER A 482 -22.39 -27.73 15.35
CA SER A 482 -22.20 -26.74 16.43
C SER A 482 -23.46 -26.53 17.30
N ALA A 483 -24.66 -26.74 16.75
CA ALA A 483 -25.90 -26.78 17.53
C ALA A 483 -26.12 -28.11 18.26
N ALA A 484 -25.66 -29.23 17.71
CA ALA A 484 -25.69 -30.51 18.40
C ALA A 484 -24.77 -30.53 19.63
N ASP A 485 -23.57 -29.94 19.55
CA ASP A 485 -22.66 -29.75 20.67
C ASP A 485 -23.20 -28.76 21.72
N ALA A 486 -23.81 -27.66 21.28
CA ALA A 486 -24.46 -26.70 22.18
C ALA A 486 -25.70 -27.27 22.90
N MET A 487 -26.31 -28.36 22.41
CA MET A 487 -27.53 -28.94 22.98
C MET A 487 -27.35 -29.42 24.43
N GLY A 488 -26.17 -29.96 24.78
CA GLY A 488 -25.87 -30.33 26.17
C GLY A 488 -25.94 -29.14 27.13
N ILE A 489 -25.44 -27.98 26.70
CA ILE A 489 -25.43 -26.72 27.47
C ILE A 489 -26.86 -26.17 27.63
N VAL A 490 -27.70 -26.32 26.60
CA VAL A 490 -29.14 -25.98 26.68
C VAL A 490 -29.84 -26.85 27.72
N LEU A 491 -29.60 -28.16 27.74
CA LEU A 491 -30.21 -29.04 28.74
C LEU A 491 -29.73 -28.71 30.16
N ASP A 492 -28.45 -28.46 30.35
CA ASP A 492 -27.91 -28.01 31.65
C ASP A 492 -28.55 -26.69 32.11
N PHE A 493 -28.77 -25.74 31.19
CA PHE A 493 -29.48 -24.49 31.46
C PHE A 493 -30.94 -24.70 31.87
N LEU A 494 -31.64 -25.68 31.32
CA LEU A 494 -33.00 -26.07 31.75
C LEU A 494 -33.01 -26.67 33.16
N TYR A 495 -32.02 -27.53 33.47
CA TYR A 495 -31.98 -28.27 34.73
C TYR A 495 -31.52 -27.44 35.93
N TYR A 496 -30.57 -26.54 35.73
CA TYR A 496 -29.89 -25.82 36.81
C TYR A 496 -30.16 -24.31 36.73
N PRO A 497 -31.29 -23.81 37.29
CA PRO A 497 -31.65 -22.39 37.22
C PRO A 497 -30.62 -21.47 37.90
N ASP A 498 -29.89 -21.98 38.90
CA ASP A 498 -28.84 -21.24 39.61
C ASP A 498 -27.45 -21.36 38.94
N LYS A 499 -27.30 -22.23 37.92
CA LYS A 499 -26.07 -22.33 37.12
C LYS A 499 -26.08 -21.23 36.04
N PRO A 500 -24.97 -20.48 35.85
CA PRO A 500 -24.82 -19.58 34.72
C PRO A 500 -24.73 -20.36 33.40
N LEU A 501 -25.16 -19.74 32.30
CA LEU A 501 -25.04 -20.32 30.96
C LEU A 501 -23.56 -20.33 30.52
N GLU A 502 -23.04 -21.50 30.14
CA GLU A 502 -21.64 -21.67 29.73
C GLU A 502 -21.42 -21.18 28.29
N MET A 503 -21.35 -19.86 28.11
CA MET A 503 -21.20 -19.20 26.82
C MET A 503 -19.74 -18.97 26.41
N ASN A 504 -19.47 -19.12 25.11
CA ASN A 504 -18.24 -18.72 24.44
C ASN A 504 -18.54 -18.29 22.99
N ILE A 505 -17.53 -17.78 22.27
CA ILE A 505 -17.69 -17.24 20.91
C ILE A 505 -18.27 -18.30 19.94
N HIS A 506 -17.85 -19.55 20.05
CA HIS A 506 -18.22 -20.63 19.12
C HIS A 506 -19.58 -21.28 19.41
N ASN A 507 -20.11 -21.14 20.63
CA ASN A 507 -21.43 -21.69 20.98
C ASN A 507 -22.53 -20.62 21.07
N ALA A 508 -22.20 -19.33 21.13
CA ALA A 508 -23.18 -18.29 21.39
C ALA A 508 -24.28 -18.19 20.33
N VAL A 509 -23.92 -18.23 19.04
CA VAL A 509 -24.89 -18.15 17.93
C VAL A 509 -25.68 -19.47 17.77
N PRO A 510 -25.07 -20.67 17.87
CA PRO A 510 -25.82 -21.91 18.06
C PRO A 510 -26.82 -21.88 19.24
N LEU A 511 -26.48 -21.26 20.37
CA LEU A 511 -27.38 -21.10 21.52
C LEU A 511 -28.55 -20.15 21.23
N VAL A 512 -28.36 -19.06 20.48
CA VAL A 512 -29.45 -18.20 19.98
C VAL A 512 -30.40 -19.02 19.08
N TYR A 513 -29.84 -19.78 18.14
CA TYR A 513 -30.61 -20.65 17.24
C TYR A 513 -31.42 -21.70 18.00
N LEU A 514 -30.81 -22.42 18.94
CA LEU A 514 -31.50 -23.40 19.78
C LEU A 514 -32.58 -22.74 20.64
N GLY A 515 -32.31 -21.54 21.18
CA GLY A 515 -33.28 -20.72 21.90
C GLY A 515 -34.51 -20.41 21.05
N LYS A 516 -34.32 -19.98 19.79
CA LYS A 516 -35.41 -19.69 18.85
C LYS A 516 -36.15 -20.96 18.43
N ARG A 517 -35.44 -22.01 17.99
CA ARG A 517 -35.99 -23.31 17.57
C ARG A 517 -36.85 -23.95 18.66
N TYR A 518 -36.37 -23.98 19.90
CA TYR A 518 -37.10 -24.57 21.02
C TYR A 518 -38.03 -23.60 21.77
N ARG A 519 -38.05 -22.32 21.37
CA ARG A 519 -38.79 -21.24 22.03
C ARG A 519 -38.49 -21.19 23.54
N ILE A 520 -37.20 -21.10 23.86
CA ILE A 520 -36.67 -20.93 25.22
C ILE A 520 -36.32 -19.46 25.40
N ARG A 521 -37.29 -18.64 25.79
CA ARG A 521 -37.16 -17.17 25.83
C ARG A 521 -35.93 -16.70 26.61
N ALA A 522 -35.72 -17.22 27.82
CA ALA A 522 -34.60 -16.84 28.68
C ALA A 522 -33.22 -17.23 28.11
N LEU A 523 -33.15 -18.20 27.20
CA LEU A 523 -31.92 -18.55 26.48
C LEU A 523 -31.66 -17.56 25.35
N ILE A 524 -32.69 -17.18 24.58
CA ILE A 524 -32.58 -16.16 23.53
C ILE A 524 -32.08 -14.85 24.14
N GLU A 525 -32.74 -14.36 25.19
CA GLU A 525 -32.42 -13.07 25.82
C GLU A 525 -30.95 -13.02 26.30
N GLN A 526 -30.45 -14.08 26.96
CA GLN A 526 -29.06 -14.14 27.43
C GLN A 526 -28.04 -14.33 26.30
N SER A 527 -28.35 -15.14 25.29
CA SER A 527 -27.41 -15.43 24.21
C SER A 527 -27.31 -14.31 23.18
N GLU A 528 -28.39 -13.59 22.89
CA GLU A 528 -28.35 -12.37 22.07
C GLU A 528 -27.63 -11.23 22.82
N GLU A 529 -27.81 -11.08 24.14
CA GLU A 529 -27.04 -10.13 24.95
C GLU A 529 -25.53 -10.46 24.94
N PHE A 530 -25.16 -11.75 25.05
CA PHE A 530 -23.75 -12.17 24.94
C PHE A 530 -23.17 -11.85 23.56
N VAL A 531 -23.85 -12.23 22.47
CA VAL A 531 -23.38 -11.92 21.10
C VAL A 531 -23.25 -10.42 20.89
N HIS A 532 -24.23 -9.61 21.33
CA HIS A 532 -24.18 -8.16 21.16
C HIS A 532 -23.11 -7.46 22.03
N SER A 533 -22.77 -8.02 23.20
CA SER A 533 -21.72 -7.47 24.07
C SER A 533 -20.31 -7.87 23.64
N HIS A 534 -20.16 -8.98 22.90
CA HIS A 534 -18.86 -9.50 22.45
C HIS A 534 -18.59 -9.30 20.96
N LEU A 535 -19.48 -8.67 20.18
CA LEU A 535 -19.31 -8.47 18.73
C LEU A 535 -18.21 -7.44 18.42
N GLU A 536 -16.97 -7.93 18.36
CA GLU A 536 -15.74 -7.16 18.16
C GLU A 536 -15.07 -7.50 16.83
N SER A 537 -14.15 -6.66 16.36
CA SER A 537 -13.47 -6.85 15.07
C SER A 537 -12.68 -8.17 14.96
N THR A 538 -12.21 -8.71 16.08
CA THR A 538 -11.44 -9.95 16.17
C THR A 538 -12.28 -11.22 16.11
N ASN A 539 -13.60 -11.14 16.33
CA ASN A 539 -14.48 -12.31 16.43
C ASN A 539 -15.78 -12.20 15.60
N ALA A 540 -16.09 -11.02 15.04
CA ALA A 540 -17.26 -10.79 14.20
C ALA A 540 -17.38 -11.80 13.05
N ILE A 541 -16.25 -12.29 12.51
CA ILE A 541 -16.25 -13.28 11.42
C ILE A 541 -16.72 -14.69 11.85
N HIS A 542 -16.50 -15.08 13.11
CA HIS A 542 -17.09 -16.32 13.64
C HIS A 542 -18.61 -16.16 13.78
N PHE A 543 -19.06 -15.06 14.38
CA PHE A 543 -20.48 -14.75 14.52
C PHE A 543 -21.18 -14.58 13.16
N LEU A 544 -20.48 -14.03 12.15
CA LEU A 544 -20.95 -13.90 10.76
C LEU A 544 -21.23 -15.27 10.13
N LEU A 545 -20.27 -16.20 10.20
CA LEU A 545 -20.40 -17.54 9.61
C LEU A 545 -21.54 -18.34 10.25
N ASP A 546 -21.57 -18.44 11.59
CA ASP A 546 -22.65 -19.14 12.28
C ASP A 546 -24.02 -18.46 12.03
N SER A 547 -24.10 -17.12 12.06
CA SER A 547 -25.40 -16.44 11.87
C SER A 547 -25.92 -16.54 10.43
N TYR A 548 -25.06 -16.76 9.44
CA TYR A 548 -25.48 -17.15 8.10
C TYR A 548 -26.00 -18.60 8.07
N LEU A 549 -25.24 -19.55 8.61
CA LEU A 549 -25.63 -20.97 8.66
C LEU A 549 -26.96 -21.21 9.39
N TYR A 550 -27.26 -20.41 10.43
CA TYR A 550 -28.50 -20.47 11.20
C TYR A 550 -29.57 -19.44 10.78
N GLN A 551 -29.35 -18.70 9.68
CA GLN A 551 -30.30 -17.70 9.12
C GLN A 551 -30.74 -16.61 10.14
N LEU A 552 -29.83 -16.19 11.02
CA LEU A 552 -30.08 -15.23 12.09
C LEU A 552 -29.81 -13.78 11.64
N ASP A 553 -30.62 -13.27 10.72
CA ASP A 553 -30.42 -12.00 10.00
C ASP A 553 -30.13 -10.76 10.90
N ASP A 554 -30.72 -10.68 12.10
CA ASP A 554 -30.48 -9.61 13.09
C ASP A 554 -29.05 -9.58 13.65
N ILE A 555 -28.42 -10.75 13.75
CA ILE A 555 -27.01 -10.91 14.17
C ILE A 555 -26.12 -10.77 12.93
N LEU A 556 -26.47 -11.48 11.85
CA LEU A 556 -25.74 -11.49 10.57
C LEU A 556 -25.53 -10.08 10.04
N SER A 557 -26.56 -9.24 10.03
CA SER A 557 -26.46 -7.85 9.55
C SER A 557 -25.48 -7.02 10.37
N ARG A 558 -25.47 -7.17 11.71
CA ARG A 558 -24.52 -6.46 12.57
C ARG A 558 -23.10 -7.02 12.45
N ALA A 559 -22.96 -8.33 12.26
CA ALA A 559 -21.67 -8.96 12.02
C ALA A 559 -21.07 -8.53 10.67
N ILE A 560 -21.89 -8.36 9.63
CA ILE A 560 -21.51 -7.74 8.34
C ILE A 560 -20.99 -6.32 8.58
N ASP A 561 -21.75 -5.46 9.27
CA ASP A 561 -21.38 -4.06 9.45
C ASP A 561 -20.12 -3.89 10.32
N VAL A 562 -19.94 -4.69 11.37
CA VAL A 562 -18.71 -4.69 12.20
C VAL A 562 -17.52 -5.26 11.42
N THR A 563 -17.71 -6.29 10.59
CA THR A 563 -16.64 -6.82 9.72
C THR A 563 -16.24 -5.80 8.66
N ALA A 564 -17.21 -5.14 8.01
CA ALA A 564 -16.96 -4.11 6.99
C ALA A 564 -16.24 -2.89 7.58
N ALA A 565 -16.60 -2.44 8.79
CA ALA A 565 -15.98 -1.31 9.47
C ALA A 565 -14.54 -1.54 9.94
N ASN A 566 -14.09 -2.81 9.96
CA ASN A 566 -12.75 -3.20 10.41
C ASN A 566 -11.94 -3.97 9.36
N LEU A 567 -12.47 -4.16 8.13
CA LEU A 567 -11.86 -4.99 7.09
C LEU A 567 -10.41 -4.62 6.77
N GLY A 568 -10.09 -3.31 6.76
CA GLY A 568 -8.73 -2.81 6.53
C GLY A 568 -7.79 -2.89 7.74
N ALA A 569 -8.27 -3.33 8.91
CA ALA A 569 -7.50 -3.54 10.13
C ALA A 569 -7.29 -5.03 10.48
N THR A 570 -7.97 -5.93 9.77
CA THR A 570 -7.82 -7.38 9.91
C THR A 570 -6.41 -7.83 9.50
N LEU A 571 -5.75 -8.62 10.35
CA LEU A 571 -4.40 -9.15 10.10
C LEU A 571 -4.39 -10.54 9.45
N ASP A 572 -5.49 -11.28 9.54
CA ASP A 572 -5.67 -12.62 8.96
C ASP A 572 -6.88 -12.64 8.03
N PHE A 573 -6.64 -12.82 6.74
CA PHE A 573 -7.68 -12.88 5.71
C PHE A 573 -8.16 -14.31 5.42
N ASN A 574 -7.56 -15.36 6.00
CA ASN A 574 -7.98 -16.74 5.75
C ASN A 574 -9.47 -16.99 6.07
N PRO A 575 -10.05 -16.48 7.18
CA PRO A 575 -11.49 -16.62 7.44
C PRO A 575 -12.37 -15.84 6.45
N ILE A 576 -11.85 -14.77 5.83
CA ILE A 576 -12.55 -13.97 4.82
C ILE A 576 -12.60 -14.74 3.48
N TYR A 577 -11.53 -15.45 3.13
CA TYR A 577 -11.47 -16.31 1.95
C TYR A 577 -12.32 -17.59 2.09
N GLN A 578 -12.78 -17.93 3.29
CA GLN A 578 -13.72 -19.03 3.55
C GLN A 578 -15.20 -18.61 3.54
N LEU A 579 -15.51 -17.32 3.33
CA LEU A 579 -16.89 -16.84 3.23
C LEU A 579 -17.52 -17.24 1.90
N PRO A 580 -18.83 -17.59 1.87
CA PRO A 580 -19.61 -17.68 0.63
C PRO A 580 -19.71 -16.32 -0.11
N PRO A 581 -19.81 -16.31 -1.46
CA PRO A 581 -19.87 -15.09 -2.25
C PRO A 581 -20.97 -14.10 -1.82
N GLU A 582 -22.14 -14.58 -1.40
CA GLU A 582 -23.23 -13.73 -0.91
C GLU A 582 -22.82 -12.91 0.32
N LEU A 583 -22.03 -13.51 1.23
CA LEU A 583 -21.55 -12.82 2.42
C LEU A 583 -20.43 -11.83 2.09
N PHE A 584 -19.45 -12.23 1.28
CA PHE A 584 -18.37 -11.32 0.86
C PHE A 584 -18.95 -10.10 0.14
N ARG A 585 -19.88 -10.30 -0.81
CA ARG A 585 -20.64 -9.23 -1.46
C ARG A 585 -21.44 -8.37 -0.47
N ARG A 586 -22.11 -8.95 0.54
CA ARG A 586 -22.79 -8.17 1.59
C ARG A 586 -21.83 -7.29 2.41
N ILE A 587 -20.60 -7.75 2.67
CA ILE A 587 -19.56 -6.96 3.36
C ILE A 587 -19.06 -5.81 2.48
N ILE A 588 -18.65 -6.09 1.24
CA ILE A 588 -18.11 -5.05 0.33
C ILE A 588 -19.18 -4.04 -0.10
N LEU A 589 -20.47 -4.39 -0.02
CA LEU A 589 -21.59 -3.48 -0.25
C LEU A 589 -22.15 -2.80 1.01
N SER A 590 -21.61 -3.07 2.21
CA SER A 590 -22.05 -2.36 3.43
C SER A 590 -21.70 -0.87 3.35
N LYS A 591 -22.52 -0.05 4.02
CA LYS A 591 -22.35 1.41 4.10
C LYS A 591 -21.21 1.80 5.02
N ASP A 592 -20.89 0.92 5.96
CA ASP A 592 -19.88 1.12 7.00
C ASP A 592 -18.53 0.51 6.60
N LEU A 593 -18.37 0.06 5.34
CA LEU A 593 -17.11 -0.41 4.78
C LEU A 593 -15.99 0.63 4.97
N ASN A 594 -14.96 0.22 5.71
CA ASN A 594 -13.80 1.03 6.05
C ASN A 594 -12.52 0.21 5.78
N CYS A 595 -12.07 0.29 4.53
CA CYS A 595 -10.84 -0.30 4.03
C CYS A 595 -10.15 0.70 3.09
N ASP A 596 -8.82 0.67 3.03
CA ASP A 596 -8.09 1.39 1.99
C ASP A 596 -8.42 0.80 0.61
N SER A 597 -8.49 1.64 -0.43
CA SER A 597 -8.92 1.19 -1.76
C SER A 597 -7.88 0.29 -2.45
N GLY A 598 -6.59 0.52 -2.21
CA GLY A 598 -5.53 -0.36 -2.69
C GLY A 598 -5.60 -1.71 -1.99
N LEU A 599 -5.68 -1.73 -0.66
CA LEU A 599 -5.85 -2.97 0.12
C LEU A 599 -7.13 -3.72 -0.26
N LEU A 600 -8.26 -3.02 -0.45
CA LEU A 600 -9.51 -3.61 -0.92
C LEU A 600 -9.33 -4.31 -2.28
N SER A 601 -8.57 -3.73 -3.21
CA SER A 601 -8.29 -4.36 -4.50
C SER A 601 -7.43 -5.64 -4.39
N LEU A 602 -6.54 -5.72 -3.39
CA LEU A 602 -5.83 -6.96 -3.06
C LEU A 602 -6.79 -8.03 -2.55
N ILE A 603 -7.62 -7.70 -1.55
CA ILE A 603 -8.57 -8.63 -0.93
C ILE A 603 -9.59 -9.14 -1.96
N VAL A 604 -10.13 -8.26 -2.81
CA VAL A 604 -11.07 -8.62 -3.89
C VAL A 604 -10.41 -9.52 -4.93
N TYR A 605 -9.15 -9.25 -5.32
CA TYR A 605 -8.44 -10.12 -6.26
C TYR A 605 -8.18 -11.52 -5.66
N SER A 606 -7.64 -11.62 -4.44
CA SER A 606 -7.40 -12.93 -3.83
C SER A 606 -8.70 -13.70 -3.59
N TYR A 607 -9.75 -13.04 -3.09
CA TYR A 607 -11.05 -13.68 -2.89
C TYR A 607 -11.63 -14.21 -4.22
N CYS A 608 -11.81 -13.35 -5.23
CA CYS A 608 -12.48 -13.75 -6.47
C CYS A 608 -11.59 -14.55 -7.42
N GLY A 609 -10.30 -14.22 -7.54
CA GLY A 609 -9.39 -14.78 -8.55
C GLY A 609 -8.52 -15.93 -8.08
N GLU A 610 -8.29 -16.09 -6.76
CA GLU A 610 -7.45 -17.16 -6.21
C GLU A 610 -8.26 -18.20 -5.41
N HIS A 611 -9.37 -17.82 -4.79
CA HIS A 611 -10.17 -18.70 -3.93
C HIS A 611 -11.54 -19.11 -4.49
N HIS A 612 -12.28 -18.22 -5.17
CA HIS A 612 -13.66 -18.46 -5.63
C HIS A 612 -13.83 -18.35 -7.16
N ALA A 613 -12.76 -18.59 -7.93
CA ALA A 613 -12.72 -18.29 -9.37
C ALA A 613 -13.76 -19.04 -10.24
N GLU A 614 -14.37 -20.11 -9.74
CA GLU A 614 -15.43 -20.87 -10.41
C GLU A 614 -16.85 -20.38 -10.08
N ASP A 615 -17.02 -19.64 -8.97
CA ASP A 615 -18.33 -19.18 -8.44
C ASP A 615 -18.64 -17.70 -8.73
N ILE A 616 -17.69 -16.94 -9.31
CA ILE A 616 -17.82 -15.49 -9.53
C ILE A 616 -18.15 -15.16 -10.99
N ASP A 617 -19.32 -14.56 -11.22
CA ASP A 617 -19.72 -14.04 -12.53
C ASP A 617 -19.23 -12.59 -12.79
N VAL A 618 -19.36 -12.15 -14.06
CA VAL A 618 -18.97 -10.82 -14.54
C VAL A 618 -19.74 -9.70 -13.81
N GLU A 619 -21.03 -9.91 -13.51
CA GLU A 619 -21.91 -8.95 -12.85
C GLU A 619 -21.56 -8.74 -11.37
N TYR A 620 -21.21 -9.82 -10.67
CA TYR A 620 -20.73 -9.83 -9.29
C TYR A 620 -19.43 -9.03 -9.18
N LEU A 621 -18.44 -9.34 -10.04
CA LEU A 621 -17.17 -8.63 -10.02
C LEU A 621 -17.35 -7.15 -10.36
N ARG A 622 -18.17 -6.82 -11.38
CA ARG A 622 -18.59 -5.45 -11.69
C ARG A 622 -19.24 -4.72 -10.52
N GLU A 623 -20.00 -5.43 -9.68
CA GLU A 623 -20.68 -4.84 -8.54
C GLU A 623 -19.72 -4.48 -7.39
N ILE A 624 -18.88 -5.42 -6.95
CA ILE A 624 -17.96 -5.17 -5.83
C ILE A 624 -16.81 -4.22 -6.23
N THR A 625 -16.44 -4.18 -7.51
CA THR A 625 -15.38 -3.29 -8.03
C THR A 625 -15.88 -1.91 -8.49
N LYS A 626 -17.13 -1.52 -8.17
CA LYS A 626 -17.68 -0.18 -8.49
C LYS A 626 -16.73 0.94 -8.04
N GLN A 627 -16.51 1.94 -8.89
CA GLN A 627 -15.58 3.06 -8.63
C GLN A 627 -15.84 3.83 -7.31
N ARG A 628 -17.07 3.78 -6.77
CA ARG A 628 -17.38 4.37 -5.45
C ARG A 628 -16.77 3.59 -4.28
N LEU A 629 -16.62 2.27 -4.42
CA LEU A 629 -16.10 1.36 -3.39
C LEU A 629 -14.58 1.24 -3.50
N MET A 630 -14.09 1.08 -4.74
CA MET A 630 -12.68 0.85 -5.05
C MET A 630 -12.15 1.91 -6.06
N PRO A 631 -12.08 3.20 -5.69
CA PRO A 631 -11.64 4.28 -6.58
C PRO A 631 -10.18 4.20 -7.03
N GLU A 632 -9.32 3.55 -6.25
CA GLU A 632 -7.90 3.28 -6.54
C GLU A 632 -7.64 1.77 -6.51
N ILE A 633 -6.60 1.30 -7.21
CA ILE A 633 -6.27 -0.12 -7.36
C ILE A 633 -4.76 -0.25 -7.12
N ASP A 634 -4.31 -1.24 -6.35
CA ASP A 634 -2.89 -1.51 -6.12
C ASP A 634 -2.22 -2.00 -7.41
N SER A 635 -0.98 -1.55 -7.68
CA SER A 635 -0.34 -1.80 -8.97
C SER A 635 -0.11 -3.29 -9.25
N LYS A 636 0.16 -4.08 -8.21
CA LYS A 636 0.51 -5.50 -8.32
C LYS A 636 -0.67 -6.34 -8.81
N VAL A 637 -1.88 -6.01 -8.36
CA VAL A 637 -3.12 -6.69 -8.79
C VAL A 637 -3.76 -6.03 -10.00
N ALA A 638 -3.39 -4.79 -10.38
CA ALA A 638 -4.02 -4.09 -11.49
C ALA A 638 -4.01 -4.90 -12.81
N LEU A 639 -2.91 -5.59 -13.13
CA LEU A 639 -2.85 -6.48 -14.29
C LEU A 639 -3.53 -7.84 -14.06
N MET A 640 -3.46 -8.40 -12.86
CA MET A 640 -4.04 -9.71 -12.54
C MET A 640 -5.57 -9.65 -12.51
N LEU A 641 -6.13 -8.62 -11.87
CA LEU A 641 -7.57 -8.32 -11.84
C LEU A 641 -8.10 -7.94 -13.23
N LEU A 642 -7.31 -7.26 -14.06
CA LEU A 642 -7.65 -7.02 -15.47
C LEU A 642 -7.69 -8.31 -16.29
N LYS A 643 -6.73 -9.22 -16.08
CA LYS A 643 -6.74 -10.53 -16.75
C LYS A 643 -7.96 -11.35 -16.32
N PHE A 644 -8.17 -11.52 -15.01
CA PHE A 644 -9.28 -12.27 -14.45
C PHE A 644 -10.64 -11.75 -14.95
N TYR A 645 -10.86 -10.43 -14.94
CA TYR A 645 -12.09 -9.84 -15.47
C TYR A 645 -12.31 -10.13 -16.97
N VAL A 646 -11.23 -10.22 -17.75
CA VAL A 646 -11.29 -10.59 -19.18
C VAL A 646 -11.50 -12.09 -19.37
N ASP A 647 -10.92 -12.93 -18.51
CA ASP A 647 -11.14 -14.39 -18.53
C ASP A 647 -12.62 -14.72 -18.28
N LEU A 648 -13.26 -14.07 -17.29
CA LEU A 648 -14.70 -14.22 -17.01
C LEU A 648 -15.56 -13.83 -18.22
N ILE A 649 -15.24 -12.71 -18.89
CA ILE A 649 -16.00 -12.26 -20.08
C ILE A 649 -15.92 -13.28 -21.23
N PHE A 650 -14.81 -14.03 -21.37
CA PHE A 650 -14.72 -15.11 -22.37
C PHE A 650 -15.35 -16.43 -21.91
N ALA A 651 -15.50 -16.67 -20.60
CA ALA A 651 -16.28 -17.79 -20.10
C ALA A 651 -17.78 -17.63 -20.44
N ASP A 652 -18.29 -16.39 -20.40
CA ASP A 652 -19.65 -16.05 -20.83
C ASP A 652 -19.82 -16.03 -22.36
N ASP A 653 -18.88 -15.46 -23.12
CA ASP A 653 -18.87 -15.46 -24.60
C ASP A 653 -17.45 -15.48 -25.18
N GLU A 654 -16.96 -16.67 -25.53
CA GLU A 654 -15.68 -16.91 -26.22
C GLU A 654 -15.47 -16.06 -27.49
N ASN A 655 -16.56 -15.59 -28.12
CA ASN A 655 -16.54 -14.91 -29.42
C ASN A 655 -16.78 -13.40 -29.32
N CYS A 656 -16.92 -12.85 -28.11
CA CYS A 656 -17.18 -11.43 -27.93
C CYS A 656 -16.00 -10.55 -28.42
N ASP A 657 -16.31 -9.36 -28.95
CA ASP A 657 -15.27 -8.35 -29.14
C ASP A 657 -15.01 -7.68 -27.79
N ILE A 658 -14.01 -8.18 -27.06
CA ILE A 658 -13.63 -7.71 -25.73
C ILE A 658 -13.47 -6.18 -25.62
N MET A 659 -13.10 -5.51 -26.72
CA MET A 659 -13.03 -4.05 -26.72
C MET A 659 -14.41 -3.40 -26.66
N ASP A 660 -15.40 -3.91 -27.41
CA ASP A 660 -16.78 -3.38 -27.44
C ASP A 660 -17.48 -3.61 -26.09
N VAL A 661 -17.26 -4.76 -25.45
CA VAL A 661 -17.78 -5.06 -24.10
C VAL A 661 -17.19 -4.11 -23.05
N LEU A 662 -15.93 -3.69 -23.20
CA LEU A 662 -15.23 -2.83 -22.26
C LEU A 662 -15.27 -1.32 -22.59
N VAL A 663 -15.97 -0.88 -23.66
CA VAL A 663 -16.10 0.56 -23.96
C VAL A 663 -16.88 1.26 -22.85
N GLY A 664 -16.17 2.12 -22.12
CA GLY A 664 -16.75 2.87 -20.99
C GLY A 664 -16.70 2.11 -19.66
N ASP A 665 -16.17 0.88 -19.63
CA ASP A 665 -16.03 0.12 -18.39
C ASP A 665 -15.09 0.82 -17.40
N SER A 666 -15.54 0.98 -16.16
CA SER A 666 -14.80 1.73 -15.15
C SER A 666 -13.65 0.93 -14.54
N LEU A 667 -13.73 -0.40 -14.45
CA LEU A 667 -12.70 -1.25 -13.85
C LEU A 667 -11.50 -1.33 -14.80
N MET A 668 -11.73 -1.69 -16.07
CA MET A 668 -10.69 -1.74 -17.10
C MET A 668 -9.91 -0.42 -17.17
N GLN A 669 -10.62 0.72 -17.20
CA GLN A 669 -9.97 2.03 -17.25
C GLN A 669 -9.08 2.31 -16.02
N ARG A 670 -9.48 1.89 -14.82
CA ARG A 670 -8.65 2.06 -13.61
C ARG A 670 -7.45 1.12 -13.59
N CYS A 671 -7.65 -0.16 -13.90
CA CYS A 671 -6.55 -1.13 -14.00
C CYS A 671 -5.50 -0.69 -15.03
N ILE A 672 -5.91 -0.26 -16.22
CA ILE A 672 -5.00 0.21 -17.27
C ILE A 672 -4.33 1.54 -16.88
N ALA A 673 -5.03 2.48 -16.23
CA ALA A 673 -4.42 3.73 -15.76
C ALA A 673 -3.35 3.47 -14.68
N VAL A 674 -3.58 2.54 -13.75
CA VAL A 674 -2.59 2.15 -12.73
C VAL A 674 -1.42 1.42 -13.38
N ALA A 675 -1.67 0.42 -14.23
CA ALA A 675 -0.61 -0.32 -14.92
C ALA A 675 0.24 0.58 -15.85
N ALA A 676 -0.38 1.58 -16.51
CA ALA A 676 0.35 2.56 -17.32
C ALA A 676 1.16 3.55 -16.48
N LYS A 677 0.67 3.98 -15.30
CA LYS A 677 1.44 4.79 -14.35
C LYS A 677 2.61 4.00 -13.73
N HIS A 678 2.47 2.70 -13.58
CA HIS A 678 3.48 1.79 -13.01
C HIS A 678 4.18 0.95 -14.10
N TRP A 679 4.22 1.45 -15.33
CA TRP A 679 4.65 0.73 -16.54
C TRP A 679 6.05 0.11 -16.43
N GLN A 680 6.97 0.72 -15.67
CA GLN A 680 8.35 0.24 -15.58
C GLN A 680 8.42 -1.16 -14.96
N GLY A 681 7.84 -1.36 -13.78
CA GLY A 681 7.86 -2.65 -13.08
C GLY A 681 6.83 -3.65 -13.61
N GLU A 682 5.61 -3.20 -13.89
CA GLU A 682 4.50 -4.11 -14.25
C GLU A 682 4.53 -4.56 -15.73
N VAL A 683 5.23 -3.81 -16.61
CA VAL A 683 5.25 -4.07 -18.06
C VAL A 683 6.66 -4.14 -18.64
N TYR A 684 7.51 -3.13 -18.43
CA TYR A 684 8.82 -3.04 -19.08
C TYR A 684 9.84 -4.06 -18.55
N GLU A 685 10.00 -4.19 -17.22
CA GLU A 685 10.93 -5.14 -16.62
C GLU A 685 10.62 -6.60 -17.04
N PRO A 686 9.35 -7.08 -17.01
CA PRO A 686 8.96 -8.38 -17.58
C PRO A 686 9.18 -8.50 -19.11
N LEU A 687 9.11 -7.41 -19.88
CA LEU A 687 9.43 -7.46 -21.32
C LEU A 687 10.94 -7.66 -21.58
N MET A 688 11.80 -7.12 -20.71
CA MET A 688 13.26 -7.21 -20.87
C MET A 688 13.80 -8.62 -20.58
N VAL A 689 13.33 -9.28 -19.51
CA VAL A 689 13.82 -10.60 -19.09
C VAL A 689 13.71 -11.64 -20.22
N ASP A 690 12.58 -11.68 -20.92
CA ASP A 690 12.35 -12.60 -22.04
C ASP A 690 13.26 -12.36 -23.26
N SER A 691 13.76 -11.14 -23.44
CA SER A 691 14.63 -10.79 -24.57
C SER A 691 16.02 -11.41 -24.38
N GLU A 692 16.61 -11.26 -23.19
CA GLU A 692 17.94 -11.79 -22.87
C GLU A 692 17.95 -13.33 -22.83
N PHE A 693 16.83 -13.94 -22.44
CA PHE A 693 16.70 -15.40 -22.35
C PHE A 693 16.60 -16.10 -23.72
N ASN A 694 16.28 -15.38 -24.81
CA ASN A 694 16.11 -15.98 -26.14
C ASN A 694 17.36 -15.92 -27.04
N GLU A 695 18.27 -14.96 -26.86
CA GLU A 695 19.50 -14.92 -27.68
C GLU A 695 20.58 -15.91 -27.20
N SER A 696 20.53 -16.32 -25.93
CA SER A 696 21.55 -17.14 -25.27
C SER A 696 21.23 -18.64 -25.20
N ALA A 697 19.96 -19.02 -25.31
CA ALA A 697 19.48 -20.37 -25.05
C ALA A 697 19.64 -21.34 -26.24
N SER A 698 20.76 -22.08 -26.27
CA SER A 698 20.95 -23.20 -27.20
C SER A 698 19.77 -24.20 -27.14
N PRO A 699 19.20 -24.63 -28.29
CA PRO A 699 17.85 -25.20 -28.37
C PRO A 699 17.66 -26.60 -27.75
N MET A 700 18.68 -27.16 -27.08
CA MET A 700 18.72 -28.57 -26.66
C MET A 700 18.49 -28.79 -25.16
N LYS A 701 18.14 -27.75 -24.38
CA LYS A 701 18.05 -27.85 -22.90
C LYS A 701 16.81 -27.24 -22.21
N ARG A 702 15.84 -26.66 -22.92
CA ARG A 702 14.60 -26.12 -22.30
C ARG A 702 13.63 -27.24 -21.87
N ARG A 703 13.93 -27.87 -20.73
CA ARG A 703 12.97 -28.46 -19.79
C ARG A 703 13.03 -27.68 -18.47
N LEU A 704 12.65 -26.40 -18.55
CA LEU A 704 12.38 -25.58 -17.36
C LEU A 704 10.96 -25.88 -16.86
N PRO A 705 10.66 -25.69 -15.57
CA PRO A 705 9.32 -25.89 -15.04
C PRO A 705 8.34 -24.91 -15.69
N ALA A 706 7.10 -25.36 -15.94
CA ALA A 706 6.07 -24.60 -16.68
C ALA A 706 5.41 -23.46 -15.87
N HIS A 707 6.14 -22.87 -14.93
CA HIS A 707 5.61 -21.94 -13.92
C HIS A 707 6.43 -20.64 -13.75
N GLU A 708 7.42 -20.34 -14.61
CA GLU A 708 7.82 -18.93 -14.76
C GLU A 708 6.63 -18.16 -15.37
N PRO A 709 6.08 -17.15 -14.69
CA PRO A 709 4.84 -16.52 -15.12
C PRO A 709 5.11 -15.63 -16.34
N THR A 710 4.78 -16.15 -17.53
CA THR A 710 4.74 -15.38 -18.79
C THR A 710 4.09 -14.03 -18.52
N ALA A 711 4.83 -12.94 -18.75
CA ALA A 711 4.46 -11.59 -18.30
C ALA A 711 2.96 -11.29 -18.50
N ILE A 712 2.22 -11.03 -17.41
CA ILE A 712 0.75 -11.11 -17.35
C ILE A 712 0.06 -10.32 -18.46
N HIS A 713 0.61 -9.16 -18.83
CA HIS A 713 0.11 -8.31 -19.92
C HIS A 713 0.09 -8.99 -21.31
N ARG A 714 0.82 -10.11 -21.51
CA ARG A 714 0.81 -10.93 -22.73
C ARG A 714 -0.25 -12.02 -22.75
N ALA A 715 -0.84 -12.36 -21.60
CA ALA A 715 -2.01 -13.22 -21.52
C ALA A 715 -3.31 -12.48 -21.86
N LEU A 716 -3.26 -11.15 -21.93
CA LEU A 716 -4.38 -10.31 -22.38
C LEU A 716 -4.59 -10.42 -23.90
N PRO A 717 -5.83 -10.34 -24.41
CA PRO A 717 -6.13 -10.31 -25.84
C PRO A 717 -5.38 -9.21 -26.57
N THR A 718 -4.91 -9.49 -27.79
CA THR A 718 -4.00 -8.59 -28.53
C THR A 718 -4.55 -7.15 -28.71
N LYS A 719 -5.87 -6.97 -28.82
CA LYS A 719 -6.48 -5.61 -28.85
C LYS A 719 -6.27 -4.85 -27.53
N LEU A 720 -6.56 -5.51 -26.41
CA LEU A 720 -6.44 -4.95 -25.06
C LEU A 720 -4.96 -4.78 -24.67
N GLN A 721 -4.10 -5.74 -25.03
CA GLN A 721 -2.65 -5.64 -24.90
C GLN A 721 -2.10 -4.42 -25.66
N ASN A 722 -2.50 -4.23 -26.92
CA ASN A 722 -2.08 -3.05 -27.70
C ASN A 722 -2.57 -1.74 -27.06
N TYR A 723 -3.80 -1.70 -26.55
CA TYR A 723 -4.35 -0.52 -25.88
C TYR A 723 -3.63 -0.21 -24.55
N LEU A 724 -3.33 -1.23 -23.75
CA LEU A 724 -2.49 -1.11 -22.54
C LEU A 724 -1.09 -0.58 -22.90
N LEU A 725 -0.43 -1.16 -23.91
CA LEU A 725 0.89 -0.72 -24.36
C LEU A 725 0.86 0.72 -24.90
N GLU A 726 -0.19 1.15 -25.61
CA GLU A 726 -0.37 2.54 -26.02
C GLU A 726 -0.40 3.48 -24.80
N LYS A 727 -1.13 3.12 -23.72
CA LYS A 727 -1.15 3.90 -22.49
C LYS A 727 0.20 3.91 -21.78
N CYS A 728 0.86 2.76 -21.65
CA CYS A 728 2.22 2.68 -21.07
C CYS A 728 3.22 3.55 -21.83
N ILE A 729 3.17 3.57 -23.17
CA ILE A 729 4.05 4.42 -24.00
C ILE A 729 3.75 5.91 -23.81
N ILE A 730 2.48 6.28 -23.60
CA ILE A 730 2.09 7.67 -23.32
C ILE A 730 2.63 8.11 -21.95
N GLU A 731 2.47 7.32 -20.89
CA GLU A 731 2.97 7.68 -19.57
C GLU A 731 4.52 7.61 -19.48
N ALA A 732 5.16 6.60 -20.07
CA ALA A 732 6.63 6.55 -20.19
C ALA A 732 7.20 7.79 -20.92
N LYS A 733 6.46 8.33 -21.90
CA LYS A 733 6.81 9.60 -22.54
C LYS A 733 6.54 10.81 -21.62
N ASN A 734 5.47 10.81 -20.84
CA ASN A 734 5.19 11.87 -19.86
C ASN A 734 6.29 11.92 -18.78
N ASP A 735 6.76 10.77 -18.30
CA ASP A 735 7.89 10.63 -17.38
C ASP A 735 9.18 11.17 -18.00
N PHE A 736 9.51 10.75 -19.24
CA PHE A 736 10.70 11.20 -19.95
C PHE A 736 10.68 12.71 -20.25
N ASP A 737 9.56 13.26 -20.73
CA ASP A 737 9.42 14.70 -20.95
C ASP A 737 9.48 15.49 -19.63
N SER A 738 9.03 14.91 -18.51
CA SER A 738 9.13 15.51 -17.17
C SER A 738 10.55 15.47 -16.60
N GLU A 739 11.25 14.34 -16.74
CA GLU A 739 12.66 14.20 -16.35
C GLU A 739 13.55 15.12 -17.19
N ARG A 740 13.25 15.24 -18.48
CA ARG A 740 13.88 16.22 -19.37
C ARG A 740 13.59 17.65 -18.93
N ALA A 741 12.34 18.02 -18.64
CA ALA A 741 12.01 19.36 -18.16
C ALA A 741 12.72 19.70 -16.84
N ALA A 742 12.90 18.72 -15.95
CA ALA A 742 13.70 18.88 -14.73
C ALA A 742 15.20 19.09 -15.02
N LYS A 743 15.78 18.36 -15.99
CA LYS A 743 17.17 18.54 -16.45
C LYS A 743 17.37 19.91 -17.11
N ASP A 744 16.46 20.30 -18.01
CA ASP A 744 16.50 21.59 -18.70
C ASP A 744 16.33 22.75 -17.70
N ALA A 745 15.48 22.60 -16.67
CA ALA A 745 15.37 23.56 -15.57
C ALA A 745 16.65 23.66 -14.73
N GLN A 746 17.24 22.52 -14.31
CA GLN A 746 18.49 22.51 -13.55
C GLN A 746 19.67 23.08 -14.37
N GLN A 747 19.67 22.89 -15.69
CA GLN A 747 20.65 23.52 -16.57
C GLN A 747 20.41 25.02 -16.70
N GLY A 748 19.15 25.47 -16.72
CA GLY A 748 18.78 26.89 -16.66
C GLY A 748 19.21 27.57 -15.36
N GLU A 749 19.07 26.91 -14.21
CA GLU A 749 19.55 27.38 -12.91
C GLU A 749 21.08 27.52 -12.91
N LYS A 750 21.81 26.50 -13.35
CA LYS A 750 23.28 26.53 -13.50
C LYS A 750 23.74 27.63 -14.46
N GLN A 751 23.03 27.84 -15.57
CA GLN A 751 23.35 28.91 -16.52
C GLN A 751 23.08 30.30 -15.92
N ALA A 752 22.02 30.46 -15.14
CA ALA A 752 21.72 31.71 -14.42
C ALA A 752 22.75 31.99 -13.31
N GLU A 753 23.26 30.96 -12.63
CA GLU A 753 24.36 31.04 -11.66
C GLU A 753 25.67 31.48 -12.36
N ILE A 754 26.06 30.82 -13.45
CA ILE A 754 27.23 31.20 -14.27
C ILE A 754 27.10 32.64 -14.77
N GLU A 755 25.91 33.06 -15.22
CA GLU A 755 25.64 34.44 -15.61
C GLU A 755 25.72 35.43 -14.44
N ALA A 756 25.27 35.05 -13.24
CA ALA A 756 25.36 35.90 -12.05
C ALA A 756 26.81 36.08 -11.61
N VAL A 757 27.61 35.01 -11.61
CA VAL A 757 29.07 35.06 -11.36
C VAL A 757 29.76 35.94 -12.41
N THR A 758 29.46 35.73 -13.70
CA THR A 758 30.02 36.55 -14.79
C THR A 758 29.67 38.03 -14.64
N LYS A 759 28.41 38.36 -14.33
CA LYS A 759 27.97 39.74 -14.09
C LYS A 759 28.61 40.38 -12.85
N SER A 760 28.97 39.57 -11.84
CA SER A 760 29.74 40.00 -10.68
C SER A 760 31.19 40.33 -11.06
N CYS A 761 31.87 39.44 -11.79
CA CYS A 761 33.20 39.67 -12.34
C CYS A 761 33.23 40.93 -13.24
N ASP A 762 32.26 41.08 -14.14
CA ASP A 762 32.11 42.28 -14.97
C ASP A 762 31.92 43.56 -14.15
N ALA A 763 31.29 43.49 -12.98
CA ALA A 763 31.14 44.65 -12.08
C ALA A 763 32.47 45.01 -11.41
N ILE A 764 33.20 44.02 -10.88
CA ILE A 764 34.53 44.18 -10.27
C ILE A 764 35.53 44.74 -11.30
N VAL A 765 35.55 44.20 -12.53
CA VAL A 765 36.39 44.70 -13.63
C VAL A 765 36.06 46.15 -13.98
N ARG A 766 34.78 46.55 -13.95
CA ARG A 766 34.38 47.95 -14.18
C ARG A 766 34.73 48.88 -13.01
N GLU A 767 34.71 48.41 -11.76
CA GLU A 767 35.22 49.15 -10.60
C GLU A 767 36.72 49.43 -10.78
N LEU A 768 37.53 48.39 -11.03
CA LEU A 768 38.97 48.50 -11.25
C LEU A 768 39.33 49.40 -12.45
N GLN A 769 38.57 49.34 -13.55
CA GLN A 769 38.76 50.25 -14.69
C GLN A 769 38.41 51.71 -14.37
N ASN A 770 37.46 51.96 -13.46
CA ASN A 770 37.12 53.32 -13.03
C ASN A 770 38.20 53.87 -12.06
N ASP A 771 38.63 53.08 -11.08
CA ASP A 771 39.75 53.41 -10.18
C ASP A 771 41.02 53.78 -10.96
N LEU A 772 41.35 52.99 -12.00
CA LEU A 772 42.48 53.26 -12.89
C LEU A 772 42.33 54.63 -13.57
N ARG A 773 41.17 54.91 -14.17
CA ARG A 773 40.86 56.19 -14.85
C ARG A 773 40.81 57.39 -13.90
N GLU A 774 40.47 57.21 -12.63
CA GLU A 774 40.53 58.26 -11.61
C GLU A 774 42.00 58.55 -11.22
N SER A 775 42.84 57.51 -11.14
CA SER A 775 44.28 57.66 -10.93
C SER A 775 44.97 58.40 -12.09
N GLU A 776 44.59 58.13 -13.35
CA GLU A 776 45.14 58.82 -14.54
C GLU A 776 44.80 60.32 -14.57
N LYS A 777 43.58 60.69 -14.14
CA LYS A 777 43.16 62.10 -14.03
C LYS A 777 43.94 62.82 -12.94
N ASN A 778 44.21 62.14 -11.83
CA ASN A 778 45.05 62.63 -10.74
C ASN A 778 46.54 62.52 -11.09
N LYS A 779 47.02 63.41 -11.98
CA LYS A 779 48.40 63.50 -12.51
C LYS A 779 49.52 63.70 -11.47
N ASN A 780 49.24 63.55 -10.17
CA ASN A 780 50.23 63.53 -9.13
C ASN A 780 50.93 62.15 -9.12
N LYS A 781 52.12 62.07 -9.75
CA LYS A 781 52.87 60.82 -10.03
C LYS A 781 53.06 59.90 -8.82
N GLN A 782 53.01 60.44 -7.60
CA GLN A 782 53.19 59.72 -6.35
C GLN A 782 51.92 58.96 -5.90
N ASN A 783 50.72 59.47 -6.21
CA ASN A 783 49.44 58.79 -5.92
C ASN A 783 49.21 57.59 -6.86
N LEU A 784 49.67 57.71 -8.11
CA LEU A 784 49.53 56.67 -9.13
C LEU A 784 50.25 55.37 -8.72
N LYS A 785 51.42 55.48 -8.08
CA LYS A 785 52.10 54.30 -7.51
C LYS A 785 51.25 53.65 -6.40
N THR A 786 50.80 54.42 -5.40
CA THR A 786 49.94 53.87 -4.33
C THR A 786 48.58 53.34 -4.79
N HIS A 787 48.14 53.66 -6.02
CA HIS A 787 46.99 53.01 -6.66
C HIS A 787 47.37 51.69 -7.34
N LEU A 788 48.51 51.63 -8.03
CA LEU A 788 49.04 50.37 -8.58
C LEU A 788 49.34 49.36 -7.45
N ASP A 789 50.06 49.78 -6.41
CA ASP A 789 50.36 48.95 -5.22
C ASP A 789 49.06 48.40 -4.57
N LYS A 790 47.95 49.14 -4.64
CA LYS A 790 46.62 48.71 -4.16
C LYS A 790 45.89 47.76 -5.12
N ILE A 791 46.05 47.93 -6.43
CA ILE A 791 45.45 47.07 -7.44
C ILE A 791 46.17 45.72 -7.46
N GLU A 792 47.50 45.69 -7.35
CA GLU A 792 48.29 44.47 -7.13
C GLU A 792 47.85 43.74 -5.85
N ALA A 793 47.67 44.45 -4.74
CA ALA A 793 47.18 43.85 -3.50
C ALA A 793 45.76 43.25 -3.63
N LYS A 794 44.80 43.97 -4.23
CA LYS A 794 43.45 43.44 -4.54
C LYS A 794 43.50 42.22 -5.49
N MET A 795 44.45 42.21 -6.43
CA MET A 795 44.60 41.12 -7.40
C MET A 795 45.12 39.84 -6.72
N LEU A 796 46.17 39.96 -5.89
CA LEU A 796 46.67 38.86 -5.05
C LEU A 796 45.62 38.35 -4.05
N GLU A 797 44.80 39.24 -3.48
CA GLU A 797 43.69 38.88 -2.58
C GLU A 797 42.64 38.01 -3.30
N MET A 798 42.21 38.40 -4.50
CA MET A 798 41.28 37.60 -5.32
C MET A 798 41.91 36.29 -5.83
N GLU A 799 43.19 36.29 -6.19
CA GLU A 799 43.91 35.10 -6.65
C GLU A 799 44.06 34.07 -5.54
N ALA A 800 44.39 34.52 -4.31
CA ALA A 800 44.42 33.68 -3.12
C ALA A 800 43.02 33.15 -2.73
N GLU A 801 41.96 33.97 -2.85
CA GLU A 801 40.58 33.51 -2.59
C GLU A 801 40.11 32.48 -3.64
N LEU A 802 40.46 32.66 -4.91
CA LEU A 802 40.15 31.73 -5.99
C LEU A 802 40.90 30.41 -5.81
N GLU A 803 42.18 30.44 -5.45
CA GLU A 803 42.95 29.22 -5.18
C GLU A 803 42.44 28.51 -3.91
N LEU A 804 42.01 29.25 -2.88
CA LEU A 804 41.35 28.68 -1.70
C LEU A 804 40.00 28.01 -2.05
N GLN A 805 39.20 28.59 -2.95
CA GLN A 805 37.97 27.94 -3.44
C GLN A 805 38.29 26.69 -4.27
N LYS A 806 39.31 26.74 -5.12
CA LYS A 806 39.82 25.61 -5.90
C LYS A 806 40.31 24.47 -5.01
N GLN A 807 41.06 24.77 -3.95
CA GLN A 807 41.46 23.80 -2.92
C GLN A 807 40.27 23.20 -2.17
N LYS A 808 39.26 24.00 -1.79
CA LYS A 808 38.02 23.49 -1.18
C LYS A 808 37.25 22.55 -2.12
N ALA A 809 37.14 22.91 -3.41
CA ALA A 809 36.51 22.07 -4.42
C ALA A 809 37.28 20.76 -4.68
N GLU A 810 38.62 20.82 -4.73
CA GLU A 810 39.48 19.62 -4.85
C GLU A 810 39.39 18.74 -3.60
N ALA A 811 39.37 19.31 -2.40
CA ALA A 811 39.19 18.59 -1.13
C ALA A 811 37.83 17.88 -1.08
N TYR A 812 36.74 18.57 -1.44
CA TYR A 812 35.40 17.98 -1.54
C TYR A 812 35.32 16.88 -2.61
N LYS A 813 36.02 17.06 -3.74
CA LYS A 813 36.17 16.04 -4.80
C LYS A 813 37.03 14.85 -4.36
N GLN A 814 38.00 15.04 -3.46
CA GLN A 814 38.73 13.94 -2.81
C GLN A 814 37.87 13.23 -1.76
N GLU A 815 37.04 13.95 -1.00
CA GLU A 815 36.09 13.40 -0.04
C GLU A 815 35.03 12.54 -0.75
N LEU A 816 34.44 13.04 -1.84
CA LEU A 816 33.57 12.27 -2.74
C LEU A 816 34.26 11.02 -3.32
N LYS A 817 35.58 11.05 -3.56
CA LYS A 817 36.38 9.86 -3.96
C LYS A 817 36.65 8.88 -2.81
N ARG A 818 36.61 9.32 -1.55
CA ARG A 818 36.77 8.46 -0.36
C ARG A 818 35.51 7.63 -0.10
N PHE A 819 34.34 8.10 -0.53
CA PHE A 819 33.11 7.29 -0.60
C PHE A 819 33.20 6.21 -1.71
N ARG A 820 33.98 5.15 -1.45
CA ARG A 820 33.84 3.90 -2.20
C ARG A 820 32.43 3.35 -1.96
N ARG A 821 31.71 3.03 -3.04
CA ARG A 821 30.43 2.31 -2.96
C ARG A 821 30.64 1.01 -2.19
N VAL A 822 29.88 0.81 -1.11
CA VAL A 822 29.80 -0.48 -0.42
C VAL A 822 29.09 -1.47 -1.37
N PRO A 823 29.70 -2.62 -1.70
CA PRO A 823 29.03 -3.64 -2.52
C PRO A 823 27.71 -4.06 -1.87
N GLY A 824 26.61 -4.03 -2.63
CA GLY A 824 25.28 -4.41 -2.15
C GLY A 824 24.35 -3.27 -1.69
N ILE A 825 24.82 -2.01 -1.62
CA ILE A 825 23.94 -0.85 -1.42
C ILE A 825 23.89 -0.05 -2.73
N HIS A 826 22.74 -0.05 -3.40
CA HIS A 826 22.60 0.54 -4.75
C HIS A 826 21.90 1.91 -4.74
N ASN A 827 20.95 2.14 -3.84
CA ASN A 827 20.34 3.46 -3.61
C ASN A 827 20.54 3.91 -2.17
N PHE A 828 21.40 4.92 -1.98
CA PHE A 828 21.30 5.79 -0.81
C PHE A 828 20.12 6.75 -1.04
N GLY A 829 19.33 7.01 0.01
CA GLY A 829 18.12 7.85 -0.10
C GLY A 829 18.39 9.28 -0.57
N GLU A 830 17.33 9.98 -1.00
CA GLU A 830 17.47 11.34 -1.53
C GLU A 830 18.05 12.30 -0.49
N VAL A 831 19.01 13.14 -0.90
CA VAL A 831 19.50 14.25 -0.09
C VAL A 831 18.38 15.28 0.07
N CYS A 832 18.16 15.77 1.29
CA CYS A 832 17.03 16.65 1.60
C CYS A 832 17.17 17.99 0.87
N LYS A 833 16.18 18.33 0.03
CA LYS A 833 16.16 19.58 -0.75
C LYS A 833 16.15 20.88 0.08
N LYS A 834 16.07 20.78 1.42
CA LYS A 834 16.14 21.92 2.37
C LYS A 834 17.46 21.99 3.14
N ASP A 835 18.18 20.88 3.26
CA ASP A 835 19.45 20.80 3.98
C ASP A 835 20.32 19.71 3.31
N PRO A 836 21.38 20.09 2.57
CA PRO A 836 22.22 19.13 1.86
C PRO A 836 23.07 18.24 2.79
N THR A 837 23.09 18.50 4.11
CA THR A 837 23.74 17.63 5.09
C THR A 837 22.85 16.48 5.58
N VAL A 838 21.54 16.52 5.29
CA VAL A 838 20.56 15.53 5.74
C VAL A 838 20.15 14.61 4.59
N VAL A 839 20.32 13.30 4.78
CA VAL A 839 19.89 12.27 3.82
C VAL A 839 18.58 11.63 4.28
N ASP A 840 17.56 11.60 3.43
CA ASP A 840 16.27 10.97 3.73
C ASP A 840 16.37 9.44 3.64
N LYS A 841 16.62 8.82 4.79
CA LYS A 841 16.77 7.35 4.91
C LYS A 841 15.50 6.57 4.55
N THR A 842 14.32 7.20 4.47
CA THR A 842 13.06 6.49 4.16
C THR A 842 13.01 5.90 2.75
N LYS A 843 13.89 6.39 1.84
CA LYS A 843 13.99 5.93 0.43
C LYS A 843 15.16 4.98 0.16
N CYS A 844 15.83 4.47 1.19
CA CYS A 844 17.00 3.60 1.04
C CYS A 844 16.59 2.14 0.73
N THR A 845 16.56 1.74 -0.55
CA THR A 845 16.19 0.38 -0.93
C THR A 845 17.38 -0.59 -0.85
N TYR A 846 17.24 -1.61 0.01
CA TYR A 846 18.15 -2.76 0.04
C TYR A 846 17.74 -3.78 -1.02
N SER A 847 18.48 -3.83 -2.13
CA SER A 847 18.41 -4.93 -3.08
C SER A 847 19.06 -6.19 -2.49
N GLY A 848 18.25 -7.16 -2.05
CA GLY A 848 18.74 -8.47 -1.62
C GLY A 848 19.28 -9.27 -2.80
N ASN A 849 20.57 -9.08 -3.13
CA ASN A 849 21.22 -9.80 -4.24
C ASN A 849 21.28 -11.32 -3.95
N PRO A 850 20.62 -12.20 -4.72
CA PRO A 850 20.51 -13.63 -4.39
C PRO A 850 21.86 -14.37 -4.30
N ASP A 851 22.85 -13.97 -5.10
CA ASP A 851 24.13 -14.68 -5.27
C ASP A 851 25.07 -14.62 -4.05
N HIS A 852 24.72 -13.87 -2.99
CA HIS A 852 25.49 -13.82 -1.74
C HIS A 852 25.01 -14.80 -0.66
N HIS A 853 24.62 -16.01 -1.06
CA HIS A 853 24.47 -17.14 -0.15
C HIS A 853 25.83 -17.66 0.35
N TYR A 854 26.18 -17.35 1.60
CA TYR A 854 27.31 -17.96 2.33
C TYR A 854 27.07 -19.48 2.53
N PRO A 855 27.82 -20.39 1.88
CA PRO A 855 27.41 -21.80 1.76
C PRO A 855 27.50 -22.69 3.02
N LEU A 856 27.77 -22.13 4.20
CA LEU A 856 28.13 -22.90 5.41
C LEU A 856 27.36 -22.57 6.69
N HIS A 857 26.51 -21.54 6.71
CA HIS A 857 25.62 -21.30 7.86
C HIS A 857 24.31 -22.06 7.72
N ARG A 858 24.27 -23.28 8.27
CA ARG A 858 23.01 -23.99 8.56
C ARG A 858 22.13 -23.11 9.46
N ARG A 859 21.09 -22.51 8.89
CA ARG A 859 19.93 -22.07 9.67
C ARG A 859 19.14 -23.31 10.07
N GLY A 860 18.79 -23.40 11.36
CA GLY A 860 17.83 -24.41 11.83
C GLY A 860 16.40 -24.05 11.45
N ASP A 861 15.49 -25.00 11.66
CA ASP A 861 14.16 -25.05 11.08
C ASP A 861 13.19 -24.00 11.69
N ARG A 862 13.31 -22.74 11.25
CA ARG A 862 12.39 -21.65 11.59
C ARG A 862 11.83 -20.99 10.31
N PRO A 863 10.52 -20.70 10.25
CA PRO A 863 9.88 -20.14 9.06
C PRO A 863 10.31 -18.67 8.79
N PRO A 864 10.36 -18.24 7.51
CA PRO A 864 11.02 -17.01 7.11
C PRO A 864 10.13 -15.75 7.17
N THR A 865 9.71 -15.31 8.37
CA THR A 865 9.00 -14.01 8.53
C THR A 865 9.21 -13.26 9.84
N GLN A 866 9.54 -13.91 10.97
CA GLN A 866 9.69 -13.20 12.25
C GLN A 866 11.08 -12.57 12.41
N MET A 867 11.14 -11.25 12.63
CA MET A 867 12.35 -10.63 13.20
C MET A 867 12.54 -11.08 14.65
N PRO A 868 13.76 -11.45 15.08
CA PRO A 868 14.04 -11.72 16.50
C PRO A 868 13.77 -10.50 17.37
N GLY A 869 13.11 -10.71 18.51
CA GLY A 869 12.83 -9.65 19.48
C GLY A 869 14.12 -9.02 20.05
N MET A 870 14.10 -7.70 20.24
CA MET A 870 15.21 -6.98 20.86
C MET A 870 15.49 -7.49 22.28
N THR A 871 16.62 -8.18 22.48
CA THR A 871 17.51 -8.04 23.66
C THR A 871 18.74 -8.96 23.63
N ALA A 872 18.59 -10.21 23.15
CA ALA A 872 19.62 -11.24 23.33
C ALA A 872 20.63 -11.37 22.17
N GLU A 873 20.17 -11.77 20.96
CA GLU A 873 21.07 -12.22 19.88
C GLU A 873 21.92 -11.07 19.28
N PHE A 874 21.42 -9.83 19.30
CA PHE A 874 22.15 -8.66 18.82
C PHE A 874 23.46 -8.37 19.60
N GLN A 875 23.57 -8.78 20.86
CA GLN A 875 24.83 -8.60 21.63
C GLN A 875 25.99 -9.46 21.11
N ASN A 876 25.70 -10.56 20.39
CA ASN A 876 26.73 -11.38 19.75
C ASN A 876 27.10 -10.82 18.38
N LEU A 877 26.12 -10.41 17.57
CA LEU A 877 26.35 -9.75 16.28
C LEU A 877 27.21 -8.48 16.40
N ALA A 878 26.99 -7.68 17.46
CA ALA A 878 27.81 -6.50 17.75
C ALA A 878 29.27 -6.85 18.11
N LYS A 879 29.51 -8.00 18.77
CA LYS A 879 30.86 -8.43 19.20
C LYS A 879 31.66 -9.11 18.10
N GLU A 880 31.03 -9.91 17.23
CA GLU A 880 31.74 -10.71 16.23
C GLU A 880 31.97 -9.96 14.91
N ASN A 881 31.08 -9.02 14.53
CA ASN A 881 31.15 -8.35 13.23
C ASN A 881 31.49 -6.84 13.27
N GLY A 882 31.37 -6.15 14.41
CA GLY A 882 31.91 -4.79 14.60
C GLY A 882 31.29 -3.64 13.79
N TYR A 883 30.19 -3.86 13.04
CA TYR A 883 29.61 -2.86 12.12
C TYR A 883 28.58 -1.89 12.73
N ILE A 884 28.28 -2.01 14.02
CA ILE A 884 27.22 -1.23 14.69
C ILE A 884 27.81 -0.55 15.94
N TYR A 885 27.65 0.77 16.02
CA TYR A 885 27.90 1.55 17.23
C TYR A 885 26.57 2.10 17.75
N ASP A 886 26.34 1.97 19.05
CA ASP A 886 25.19 2.56 19.76
C ASP A 886 25.60 3.96 20.25
N ASP A 887 24.81 4.98 19.91
CA ASP A 887 25.07 6.36 20.31
C ASP A 887 24.71 6.66 21.77
N GLY A 888 24.12 5.70 22.49
CA GLY A 888 23.63 5.87 23.87
C GLY A 888 22.26 6.55 23.95
N HIS A 889 21.62 6.79 22.81
CA HIS A 889 20.27 7.33 22.67
C HIS A 889 19.34 6.39 21.88
N GLY A 890 19.81 5.18 21.54
CA GLY A 890 19.06 4.18 20.78
C GLY A 890 19.11 4.39 19.26
N GLY A 891 19.98 5.28 18.77
CA GLY A 891 20.22 5.50 17.35
C GLY A 891 21.27 4.53 16.81
N LEU A 892 20.87 3.61 15.93
CA LEU A 892 21.82 2.77 15.21
C LEU A 892 22.50 3.56 14.08
N LEU A 893 23.81 3.79 14.21
CA LEU A 893 24.63 4.47 13.21
C LEU A 893 25.50 3.47 12.43
N PRO A 894 25.51 3.52 11.08
CA PRO A 894 26.47 2.75 10.28
C PRO A 894 27.90 3.23 10.54
N VAL A 895 28.80 2.31 10.87
CA VAL A 895 30.22 2.63 11.10
C VAL A 895 30.93 2.83 9.76
N PHE A 896 31.23 4.08 9.41
CA PHE A 896 32.11 4.40 8.29
C PHE A 896 33.56 4.07 8.65
N TYR A 897 34.18 3.15 7.90
CA TYR A 897 35.55 2.72 8.15
C TYR A 897 36.56 3.78 7.66
N TYR A 898 36.92 4.72 8.53
CA TYR A 898 38.05 5.62 8.30
C TYR A 898 39.36 4.83 8.33
N VAL A 899 39.90 4.50 7.15
CA VAL A 899 41.25 3.94 7.01
C VAL A 899 42.26 5.05 7.30
N ASN A 900 42.60 5.21 8.59
CA ASN A 900 43.64 6.14 9.02
C ASN A 900 45.02 5.52 8.78
N THR A 901 45.71 5.97 7.73
CA THR A 901 47.06 5.49 7.35
C THR A 901 48.20 6.04 8.22
N SER A 902 47.90 6.72 9.34
CA SER A 902 48.90 7.22 10.31
C SER A 902 49.15 6.25 11.49
N ALA A 903 49.53 5.01 11.18
CA ALA A 903 49.90 4.01 12.18
C ALA A 903 51.08 3.13 11.70
N SER A 904 52.30 3.65 11.84
CA SER A 904 53.54 2.89 11.65
C SER A 904 53.87 2.04 12.88
N VAL A 905 54.28 0.80 12.65
CA VAL A 905 55.00 -0.08 13.60
C VAL A 905 56.32 -0.46 12.97
#